data_AF-A0A553AI37-F1
#
_entry.id   AF-A0A553AI37-F1
#
_cell.length_a   1.000
_cell.length_b   1.000
_cell.length_c   1.000
_cell.angle_alpha   90.00
_cell.angle_beta   90.00
_cell.angle_gamma   90.00
#
_symmetry.space_group_name_H-M   'P 1'
#
loop_
_entity.id
_entity.type
_entity.pdbx_description
1 polymer ?
#
loop_
_entity_poly.entity_id
_entity_poly.type
_entity_poly.pdbx_seq_one_letter_code
_entity_poly.pdbx_strand_id
1 'polypeptide(L)'
;MAKSNTPAETNPASVPRQDGTNSDPISAPFAQETGNGGELQQVTDDKAARLTTNHGVPISDNQNSLRAGTRGPTLLEDLVLREKIFHFDHERIPERIVHARGSVAHGTFTVSKAIPELTRAALFQKTGNSCDVFVRFSTVAGGAGSVDTPRDIRGFAVKFYTEEGNWDLVGNNTPIFFIQDAMKFPDLVHSVKMEADRGYPQAASAHDTFWDFVSLMPETLHNVMWAMSDRGIPRSLRFMEGFGIHTFRLINAEGKGSFVRYHWKPRLGIQSLIWDESAKLQGADNDFHRRDLYEAIEAGSYPEWDLGIQVIDPDWASRQPYDILDATKLIPEEEVPVQLIGTMTLNRNPDNHFAENDQVAFLPSNILPGMDFSADPLLQGRLFSYLDTQKSRLGTTNFHQIPINAPRCPMHNFQRDGMMQTQIPKGRANYEPNSLAKAGEIGGPRADAKGGFRSTTDTDALGNDATQKLRLRAETFADHYSQPRMFLRSLSKPELNHVVGALVFELSKVSIKAIREAVLAQLRNIDDEVAMRVANGLGMDKLPDAAPAARKAVDLPPSPALAILKHATPAPKGRKLGILVGDGADAAVVKALQDEARTAGASCVIVSQKVGGATLSDGSVLPADGQLAGTPSLIFDAVVITTGKEGYEALINDPAALEFAALAWSHLKALGLCPGGRKILDKANGGQDAFTLDHKDAKGVVARLADRAWDREEGLRPAP
;
A
#
# COMPACT_ATOMS: atom_id res chain seq x y z
N MET A 1 45.02 -51.81 -19.33
CA MET A 1 45.06 -50.38 -19.70
C MET A 1 43.85 -49.70 -19.08
N ALA A 2 44.04 -49.05 -17.93
CA ALA A 2 42.99 -48.30 -17.24
C ALA A 2 42.75 -46.99 -18.01
N LYS A 3 41.56 -46.81 -18.57
CA LYS A 3 41.12 -45.50 -19.05
C LYS A 3 40.81 -44.66 -17.81
N SER A 4 41.65 -43.64 -17.60
CA SER A 4 41.39 -42.50 -16.74
C SER A 4 40.03 -41.91 -17.10
N ASN A 5 39.00 -42.18 -16.29
CA ASN A 5 37.74 -41.43 -16.31
C ASN A 5 38.00 -40.06 -15.70
N THR A 6 38.51 -39.13 -16.50
CA THR A 6 38.42 -37.71 -16.20
C THR A 6 36.93 -37.37 -16.16
N PRO A 7 36.38 -36.72 -15.11
CA PRO A 7 34.97 -36.35 -15.08
C PRO A 7 34.66 -35.51 -16.31
N ALA A 8 33.64 -35.89 -17.08
CA ALA A 8 33.14 -35.06 -18.16
C ALA A 8 32.87 -33.65 -17.61
N GLU A 9 33.41 -32.64 -18.28
CA GLU A 9 33.29 -31.23 -17.91
C GLU A 9 31.82 -30.90 -17.56
N THR A 10 31.63 -30.18 -16.46
CA THR A 10 30.32 -29.70 -16.00
C THR A 10 29.49 -29.12 -17.16
N ASN A 11 28.21 -29.48 -17.26
CA ASN A 11 27.31 -28.96 -18.30
C ASN A 11 27.42 -27.41 -18.30
N PRO A 12 27.89 -26.78 -19.39
CA PRO A 12 28.20 -25.34 -19.40
C PRO A 12 26.96 -24.47 -19.20
N ALA A 13 25.76 -24.99 -19.45
CA ALA A 13 24.50 -24.31 -19.12
C ALA A 13 24.12 -24.41 -17.63
N SER A 14 24.70 -25.36 -16.88
CA SER A 14 24.32 -25.62 -15.47
C SER A 14 25.03 -24.74 -14.44
N VAL A 15 26.04 -23.97 -14.85
CA VAL A 15 26.70 -22.96 -14.04
C VAL A 15 26.92 -21.76 -14.95
N PRO A 16 26.13 -20.67 -14.82
CA PRO A 16 26.42 -19.43 -15.54
C PRO A 16 27.82 -18.97 -15.13
N ARG A 17 28.80 -19.01 -16.04
CA ARG A 17 30.17 -18.52 -15.80
C ARG A 17 30.26 -16.99 -15.95
N GLN A 18 29.27 -16.27 -15.45
CA GLN A 18 29.19 -14.82 -15.62
C GLN A 18 29.46 -14.14 -14.28
N ASP A 19 30.73 -13.80 -14.07
CA ASP A 19 31.11 -12.74 -13.13
C ASP A 19 30.92 -11.40 -13.85
N GLY A 20 30.42 -10.36 -13.17
CA GLY A 20 30.26 -9.01 -13.75
C GLY A 20 29.01 -8.85 -14.62
N THR A 21 27.84 -8.89 -13.97
CA THR A 21 26.53 -8.64 -14.61
C THR A 21 25.93 -7.31 -14.15
N ASN A 22 24.78 -6.93 -14.70
CA ASN A 22 24.01 -5.76 -14.23
C ASN A 22 23.49 -5.90 -12.77
N SER A 23 23.72 -7.05 -12.13
CA SER A 23 23.41 -7.26 -10.70
C SER A 23 24.58 -6.91 -9.78
N ASP A 24 25.76 -6.60 -10.33
CA ASP A 24 26.95 -6.27 -9.58
C ASP A 24 27.21 -4.75 -9.63
N PRO A 25 27.45 -4.08 -8.49
CA PRO A 25 27.84 -2.67 -8.52
C PRO A 25 29.21 -2.53 -9.18
N ILE A 26 29.32 -1.62 -10.14
CA ILE A 26 30.57 -1.40 -10.88
C ILE A 26 30.85 0.09 -11.09
N SER A 27 32.12 0.46 -11.03
CA SER A 27 32.61 1.80 -11.33
C SER A 27 33.87 1.69 -12.19
N ALA A 28 33.93 2.44 -13.27
CA ALA A 28 35.10 2.51 -14.15
C ALA A 28 35.80 3.87 -13.99
N PRO A 29 37.14 3.94 -13.92
CA PRO A 29 37.83 5.18 -14.25
C PRO A 29 37.56 5.51 -15.72
N PHE A 30 37.35 6.80 -16.03
CA PHE A 30 37.08 7.22 -17.39
C PHE A 30 37.92 8.43 -17.79
N ALA A 31 38.30 8.49 -19.07
CA ALA A 31 38.75 9.70 -19.72
C ALA A 31 37.54 10.40 -20.36
N GLN A 32 37.55 11.73 -20.33
CA GLN A 32 36.52 12.53 -20.97
C GLN A 32 37.03 13.09 -22.29
N GLU A 33 36.30 12.79 -23.35
CA GLU A 33 36.57 13.26 -24.71
C GLU A 33 35.35 14.01 -25.25
N THR A 34 35.56 14.83 -26.26
CA THR A 34 34.49 15.54 -26.96
C THR A 34 34.50 15.10 -28.41
N GLY A 35 33.40 14.50 -28.86
CA GLY A 35 33.26 14.02 -30.23
C GLY A 35 33.08 15.16 -31.23
N ASN A 36 33.03 14.80 -32.52
CA ASN A 36 33.00 15.78 -33.62
C ASN A 36 31.75 16.68 -33.60
N GLY A 37 30.65 16.23 -33.00
CA GLY A 37 29.41 16.99 -32.84
C GLY A 37 29.34 17.79 -31.54
N GLY A 38 30.38 17.75 -30.70
CA GLY A 38 30.39 18.36 -29.37
C GLY A 38 29.80 17.46 -28.27
N GLU A 39 29.44 16.22 -28.61
CA GLU A 39 28.91 15.24 -27.65
C GLU A 39 29.98 14.79 -26.66
N LEU A 40 29.58 14.66 -25.39
CA LEU A 40 30.45 14.21 -24.33
C LEU A 40 30.64 12.69 -24.43
N GLN A 41 31.89 12.23 -24.52
CA GLN A 41 32.24 10.81 -24.47
C GLN A 41 33.03 10.52 -23.19
N GLN A 42 32.62 9.50 -22.45
CA GLN A 42 33.36 8.95 -21.32
C GLN A 42 33.83 7.54 -21.71
N VAL A 43 35.14 7.36 -21.82
CA VAL A 43 35.76 6.12 -22.30
C VAL A 43 36.66 5.51 -21.23
N THR A 44 36.74 4.18 -21.21
CA THR A 44 37.58 3.43 -20.26
C THR A 44 38.34 2.32 -20.98
N ASP A 45 39.56 2.03 -20.53
CA ASP A 45 40.34 0.87 -20.94
C ASP A 45 40.20 -0.31 -19.96
N ASP A 46 39.45 -0.12 -18.87
CA ASP A 46 39.12 -1.18 -17.91
C ASP A 46 38.19 -2.22 -18.56
N LYS A 47 38.76 -3.40 -18.87
CA LYS A 47 38.04 -4.49 -19.52
C LYS A 47 36.91 -5.08 -18.68
N ALA A 48 37.00 -4.99 -17.36
CA ALA A 48 35.98 -5.50 -16.45
C ALA A 48 34.82 -4.51 -16.29
N ALA A 49 35.08 -3.21 -16.46
CA ALA A 49 34.10 -2.15 -16.22
C ALA A 49 33.64 -1.39 -17.48
N ARG A 50 34.02 -1.87 -18.68
CA ARG A 50 33.57 -1.29 -19.96
C ARG A 50 32.11 -1.59 -20.27
N LEU A 51 31.46 -0.65 -20.95
CA LEU A 51 30.10 -0.83 -21.46
C LEU A 51 30.06 -1.95 -22.52
N THR A 52 29.02 -2.78 -22.45
CA THR A 52 28.79 -3.89 -23.39
C THR A 52 27.34 -3.96 -23.87
N THR A 53 27.11 -4.64 -24.98
CA THR A 53 25.80 -5.17 -25.38
C THR A 53 25.34 -6.26 -24.42
N ASN A 54 24.07 -6.65 -24.44
CA ASN A 54 23.53 -7.80 -23.70
C ASN A 54 24.21 -9.14 -24.04
N HIS A 55 24.87 -9.24 -25.20
CA HIS A 55 25.68 -10.39 -25.60
C HIS A 55 27.18 -10.28 -25.21
N GLY A 56 27.54 -9.29 -24.39
CA GLY A 56 28.91 -9.10 -23.88
C GLY A 56 29.90 -8.48 -24.87
N VAL A 57 29.44 -7.98 -26.02
CA VAL A 57 30.28 -7.26 -27.00
C VAL A 57 30.60 -5.86 -26.47
N PRO A 58 31.88 -5.47 -26.34
CA PRO A 58 32.27 -4.13 -25.90
C PRO A 58 31.83 -3.04 -26.88
N ILE A 59 31.37 -1.90 -26.36
CA ILE A 59 30.90 -0.76 -27.15
C ILE A 59 31.99 0.32 -27.18
N SER A 60 32.41 0.73 -28.37
CA SER A 60 33.43 1.78 -28.54
C SER A 60 32.86 3.19 -28.55
N ASP A 61 31.66 3.39 -29.08
CA ASP A 61 30.94 4.67 -29.13
C ASP A 61 29.46 4.41 -28.81
N ASN A 62 28.95 5.06 -27.76
CA ASN A 62 27.55 4.96 -27.31
C ASN A 62 26.75 6.25 -27.59
N GLN A 63 27.38 7.22 -28.27
CA GLN A 63 26.77 8.52 -28.60
C GLN A 63 26.27 8.55 -30.04
N ASN A 64 26.91 7.79 -30.93
CA ASN A 64 26.65 7.85 -32.37
C ASN A 64 26.11 6.52 -32.92
N SER A 65 25.10 6.60 -33.78
CA SER A 65 24.74 5.49 -34.67
C SER A 65 25.74 5.34 -35.80
N LEU A 66 25.92 4.12 -36.30
CA LEU A 66 26.66 3.84 -37.52
C LEU A 66 25.94 4.43 -38.75
N ARG A 67 26.66 5.19 -39.57
CA ARG A 67 26.11 5.91 -40.74
C ARG A 67 26.98 5.76 -41.99
N ALA A 68 26.37 5.87 -43.17
CA ALA A 68 27.10 5.95 -44.44
C ALA A 68 27.70 7.35 -44.69
N GLY A 69 28.81 7.64 -44.01
CA GLY A 69 29.49 8.93 -44.05
C GLY A 69 29.03 9.91 -42.97
N THR A 70 29.76 11.01 -42.80
CA THR A 70 29.62 11.95 -41.65
C THR A 70 28.25 12.63 -41.55
N ARG A 71 27.46 12.64 -42.63
CA ARG A 71 26.08 13.16 -42.67
C ARG A 71 25.11 12.20 -43.38
N GLY A 72 25.46 10.91 -43.43
CA GLY A 72 24.69 9.89 -44.15
C GLY A 72 23.53 9.30 -43.33
N PRO A 73 22.73 8.43 -43.97
CA PRO A 73 21.70 7.66 -43.29
C PRO A 73 22.31 6.66 -42.31
N THR A 74 21.56 6.32 -41.25
CA THR A 74 21.88 5.23 -40.32
C THR A 74 21.80 3.88 -41.04
N LEU A 75 22.72 2.96 -40.71
CA LEU A 75 22.80 1.64 -41.33
C LEU A 75 22.12 0.56 -40.48
N LEU A 76 21.38 -0.35 -41.12
CA LEU A 76 20.70 -1.45 -40.43
C LEU A 76 21.67 -2.46 -39.80
N GLU A 77 22.91 -2.53 -40.28
CA GLU A 77 23.94 -3.40 -39.70
C GLU A 77 24.41 -2.96 -38.31
N ASP A 78 24.01 -1.77 -37.83
CA ASP A 78 24.30 -1.28 -36.49
C ASP A 78 23.67 -2.17 -35.39
N LEU A 79 24.48 -3.06 -34.83
CA LEU A 79 24.03 -4.00 -33.79
C LEU A 79 23.80 -3.31 -32.45
N VAL A 80 24.59 -2.30 -32.10
CA VAL A 80 24.52 -1.62 -30.81
C VAL A 80 23.24 -0.79 -30.73
N LEU A 81 22.97 -0.01 -31.77
CA LEU A 81 21.74 0.76 -31.86
C LEU A 81 20.51 -0.14 -31.79
N ARG A 82 20.46 -1.18 -32.64
CA ARG A 82 19.29 -2.06 -32.71
C ARG A 82 19.02 -2.76 -31.39
N GLU A 83 20.04 -3.31 -30.74
CA GLU A 83 19.86 -4.03 -29.48
C GLU A 83 19.39 -3.09 -28.35
N LYS A 84 20.01 -1.91 -28.23
CA LYS A 84 19.66 -0.92 -27.21
C LYS A 84 18.22 -0.42 -27.36
N ILE A 85 17.82 -0.06 -28.58
CA ILE A 85 16.45 0.38 -28.88
C ILE A 85 15.46 -0.78 -28.74
N PHE A 86 15.81 -1.98 -29.21
CA PHE A 86 14.95 -3.16 -29.05
C PHE A 86 14.63 -3.44 -27.58
N HIS A 87 15.60 -3.39 -26.68
CA HIS A 87 15.33 -3.58 -25.26
C HIS A 87 14.44 -2.45 -24.69
N PHE A 88 14.76 -1.19 -25.01
CA PHE A 88 13.97 -0.02 -24.59
C PHE A 88 12.50 -0.12 -25.01
N ASP A 89 12.23 -0.48 -26.26
CA ASP A 89 10.88 -0.60 -26.83
C ASP A 89 10.02 -1.68 -26.13
N HIS A 90 10.66 -2.62 -25.41
CA HIS A 90 10.00 -3.74 -24.73
C HIS A 90 10.17 -3.71 -23.21
N GLU A 91 10.53 -2.56 -22.62
CA GLU A 91 10.69 -2.44 -21.16
C GLU A 91 9.37 -2.59 -20.38
N ARG A 92 8.23 -2.24 -20.98
CA ARG A 92 6.94 -2.21 -20.28
C ARG A 92 6.26 -3.58 -20.34
N ILE A 93 5.84 -4.07 -19.18
CA ILE A 93 4.91 -5.19 -19.02
C ILE A 93 3.51 -4.66 -18.67
N PRO A 94 2.44 -5.46 -18.84
CA PRO A 94 1.13 -5.07 -18.33
C PRO A 94 1.19 -4.74 -16.83
N GLU A 95 0.55 -3.66 -16.41
CA GLU A 95 0.35 -3.39 -14.99
C GLU A 95 -0.65 -4.38 -14.37
N ARG A 96 -0.79 -4.35 -13.03
CA ARG A 96 -1.85 -5.12 -12.37
C ARG A 96 -3.22 -4.52 -12.72
N ILE A 97 -4.22 -5.36 -12.97
CA ILE A 97 -5.59 -4.90 -13.33
C ILE A 97 -6.17 -3.93 -12.28
N VAL A 98 -5.97 -4.28 -11.02
CA VAL A 98 -6.23 -3.46 -9.83
C VAL A 98 -4.95 -3.38 -9.00
N HIS A 99 -4.84 -2.39 -8.13
CA HIS A 99 -3.64 -2.20 -7.31
C HIS A 99 -2.37 -1.96 -8.12
N ALA A 100 -2.49 -1.31 -9.29
CA ALA A 100 -1.37 -1.03 -10.17
C ALA A 100 -0.35 -0.09 -9.51
N ARG A 101 -0.82 1.00 -8.91
CA ARG A 101 0.01 1.92 -8.13
C ARG A 101 0.34 1.32 -6.77
N GLY A 102 1.62 1.09 -6.49
CA GLY A 102 2.05 0.54 -5.20
C GLY A 102 3.52 0.76 -4.88
N SER A 103 3.86 0.51 -3.63
CA SER A 103 5.17 0.73 -3.01
C SER A 103 5.56 -0.50 -2.20
N VAL A 104 6.85 -0.82 -2.18
CA VAL A 104 7.35 -2.07 -1.59
C VAL A 104 8.49 -1.84 -0.61
N ALA A 105 8.67 -2.80 0.28
CA ALA A 105 9.85 -2.91 1.12
C ALA A 105 10.08 -4.38 1.53
N HIS A 106 11.35 -4.70 1.77
CA HIS A 106 11.77 -5.92 2.45
C HIS A 106 11.70 -5.73 3.97
N GLY A 107 11.57 -6.84 4.68
CA GLY A 107 11.59 -6.85 6.13
C GLY A 107 11.75 -8.24 6.71
N THR A 108 11.52 -8.34 8.01
CA THR A 108 11.45 -9.61 8.73
C THR A 108 10.15 -9.70 9.52
N PHE A 109 9.66 -10.91 9.71
CA PHE A 109 8.58 -11.21 10.63
C PHE A 109 9.10 -12.10 11.75
N THR A 110 8.73 -11.82 13.00
CA THR A 110 9.10 -12.62 14.18
C THR A 110 7.87 -12.97 14.99
N VAL A 111 7.68 -14.25 15.30
CA VAL A 111 6.59 -14.76 16.13
C VAL A 111 6.84 -14.36 17.59
N SER A 112 5.89 -13.64 18.18
CA SER A 112 5.92 -13.25 19.59
C SER A 112 5.17 -14.25 20.47
N LYS A 113 4.12 -14.89 19.94
CA LYS A 113 3.33 -15.92 20.61
C LYS A 113 3.11 -17.11 19.68
N ALA A 114 3.71 -18.24 20.01
CA ALA A 114 3.43 -19.51 19.34
C ALA A 114 1.97 -19.92 19.53
N ILE A 115 1.39 -20.56 18.52
CA ILE A 115 -0.01 -21.02 18.49
C ILE A 115 -0.15 -22.46 17.96
N PRO A 116 0.65 -23.44 18.44
CA PRO A 116 0.60 -24.83 17.97
C PRO A 116 -0.78 -25.49 18.18
N GLU A 117 -1.56 -24.99 19.14
CA GLU A 117 -2.93 -25.44 19.40
C GLU A 117 -3.91 -25.08 18.27
N LEU A 118 -3.59 -24.08 17.45
CA LEU A 118 -4.42 -23.60 16.34
C LEU A 118 -3.91 -24.07 14.98
N THR A 119 -2.59 -24.10 14.77
CA THR A 119 -1.98 -24.40 13.47
C THR A 119 -0.76 -25.28 13.59
N ARG A 120 -0.57 -26.18 12.62
CA ARG A 120 0.69 -26.95 12.43
C ARG A 120 1.70 -26.26 11.50
N ALA A 121 1.43 -25.05 11.02
CA ALA A 121 2.37 -24.31 10.17
C ALA A 121 3.70 -24.08 10.90
N ALA A 122 4.82 -24.48 10.29
CA ALA A 122 6.13 -24.47 10.95
C ALA A 122 6.51 -23.11 11.56
N LEU A 123 6.18 -22.01 10.86
CA LEU A 123 6.46 -20.65 11.32
C LEU A 123 5.91 -20.39 12.73
N PHE A 124 4.70 -20.87 13.05
CA PHE A 124 3.99 -20.55 14.30
C PHE A 124 4.18 -21.54 15.45
N GLN A 125 5.09 -22.52 15.30
CA GLN A 125 5.30 -23.55 16.32
C GLN A 125 6.09 -23.08 17.54
N LYS A 126 6.91 -22.03 17.40
CA LYS A 126 7.78 -21.54 18.49
C LYS A 126 7.86 -20.01 18.47
N THR A 127 7.83 -19.39 19.65
CA THR A 127 8.15 -17.98 19.81
C THR A 127 9.60 -17.73 19.41
N GLY A 128 9.86 -16.63 18.71
CA GLY A 128 11.16 -16.29 18.14
C GLY A 128 11.42 -16.88 16.75
N ASN A 129 10.57 -17.80 16.26
CA ASN A 129 10.60 -18.18 14.85
C ASN A 129 10.44 -16.93 13.98
N SER A 130 11.22 -16.85 12.91
CA SER A 130 11.23 -15.70 12.02
C SER A 130 11.41 -16.11 10.57
N CYS A 131 11.03 -15.21 9.69
CA CYS A 131 11.29 -15.35 8.26
C CYS A 131 11.42 -13.97 7.61
N ASP A 132 12.06 -13.94 6.44
CA ASP A 132 12.04 -12.76 5.58
C ASP A 132 10.62 -12.51 5.07
N VAL A 133 10.31 -11.24 4.85
CA VAL A 133 9.06 -10.81 4.21
C VAL A 133 9.32 -9.80 3.11
N PHE A 134 8.42 -9.78 2.14
CA PHE A 134 8.31 -8.69 1.16
C PHE A 134 6.89 -8.15 1.15
N VAL A 135 6.75 -6.84 1.35
CA VAL A 135 5.46 -6.17 1.48
C VAL A 135 5.23 -5.27 0.30
N ARG A 136 4.00 -5.28 -0.22
CA ARG A 136 3.51 -4.32 -1.19
C ARG A 136 2.24 -3.64 -0.71
N PHE A 137 2.33 -2.34 -0.56
CA PHE A 137 1.19 -1.45 -0.37
C PHE A 137 0.70 -0.90 -1.70
N SER A 138 -0.56 -0.54 -1.82
CA SER A 138 -1.12 -0.03 -3.08
C SER A 138 -2.41 0.74 -2.89
N THR A 139 -2.78 1.60 -3.85
CA THR A 139 -4.18 2.02 -4.06
C THR A 139 -4.93 0.90 -4.80
N VAL A 140 -6.16 1.10 -5.29
CA VAL A 140 -6.93 0.09 -6.03
C VAL A 140 -7.22 0.52 -7.46
N ALA A 141 -7.90 1.66 -7.64
CA ALA A 141 -8.51 2.03 -8.91
C ALA A 141 -7.50 2.59 -9.92
N GLY A 142 -6.56 3.42 -9.46
CA GLY A 142 -5.60 4.10 -10.32
C GLY A 142 -4.60 3.16 -11.01
N GLY A 143 -4.15 3.55 -12.22
CA GLY A 143 -3.02 2.91 -12.91
C GLY A 143 -1.67 3.16 -12.22
N ALA A 144 -0.58 2.53 -12.66
CA ALA A 144 0.73 2.59 -12.00
C ALA A 144 1.33 4.01 -11.89
N GLY A 145 0.99 4.88 -12.84
CA GLY A 145 1.38 6.30 -12.85
C GLY A 145 0.37 7.25 -12.19
N SER A 146 -0.63 6.73 -11.48
CA SER A 146 -1.56 7.56 -10.69
C SER A 146 -0.91 8.10 -9.40
N VAL A 147 -1.71 8.68 -8.52
CA VAL A 147 -1.27 9.37 -7.30
C VAL A 147 -1.34 8.46 -6.06
N ASP A 148 -0.55 8.75 -5.03
CA ASP A 148 -0.50 7.98 -3.77
C ASP A 148 -1.63 8.30 -2.78
N THR A 149 -2.14 9.53 -2.81
CA THR A 149 -3.11 10.05 -1.84
C THR A 149 -4.52 10.29 -2.42
N PRO A 150 -5.08 9.42 -3.30
CA PRO A 150 -6.49 9.51 -3.66
C PRO A 150 -7.35 9.04 -2.47
N ARG A 151 -8.65 9.34 -2.52
CA ARG A 151 -9.63 8.63 -1.69
C ARG A 151 -9.83 7.25 -2.29
N ASP A 152 -9.33 6.23 -1.62
CA ASP A 152 -9.36 4.85 -2.12
C ASP A 152 -9.16 3.86 -0.96
N ILE A 153 -9.48 2.60 -1.17
CA ILE A 153 -8.96 1.53 -0.30
C ILE A 153 -7.46 1.39 -0.56
N ARG A 154 -6.70 0.93 0.45
CA ARG A 154 -5.30 0.56 0.28
C ARG A 154 -5.12 -0.94 0.35
N GLY A 155 -4.45 -1.53 -0.64
CA GLY A 155 -3.99 -2.91 -0.57
C GLY A 155 -2.78 -3.04 0.36
N PHE A 156 -2.73 -4.13 1.11
CA PHE A 156 -1.66 -4.48 2.05
C PHE A 156 -1.34 -5.98 1.86
N ALA A 157 -0.41 -6.27 0.96
CA ALA A 157 0.00 -7.64 0.63
C ALA A 157 1.36 -7.97 1.24
N VAL A 158 1.44 -9.08 1.98
CA VAL A 158 2.67 -9.55 2.65
C VAL A 158 2.99 -10.95 2.16
N LYS A 159 4.20 -11.13 1.61
CA LYS A 159 4.77 -12.44 1.27
C LYS A 159 5.75 -12.85 2.37
N PHE A 160 5.54 -14.01 2.96
CA PHE A 160 6.42 -14.63 3.94
C PHE A 160 7.22 -15.74 3.26
N TYR A 161 8.54 -15.67 3.36
CA TYR A 161 9.42 -16.71 2.82
C TYR A 161 9.75 -17.74 3.89
N THR A 162 8.91 -18.76 4.05
CA THR A 162 9.02 -19.74 5.14
C THR A 162 9.79 -21.00 4.73
N GLU A 163 10.13 -21.83 5.70
CA GLU A 163 10.79 -23.13 5.47
C GLU A 163 9.91 -24.16 4.76
N GLU A 164 8.58 -23.97 4.77
CA GLU A 164 7.59 -24.88 4.17
C GLU A 164 6.89 -24.28 2.94
N GLY A 165 7.44 -23.19 2.39
CA GLY A 165 6.91 -22.51 1.21
C GLY A 165 6.70 -21.01 1.43
N ASN A 166 6.25 -20.34 0.38
CA ASN A 166 5.80 -18.96 0.49
C ASN A 166 4.35 -18.92 1.01
N TRP A 167 4.07 -18.04 1.96
CA TRP A 167 2.71 -17.68 2.36
C TRP A 167 2.42 -16.25 1.94
N ASP A 168 1.29 -16.00 1.28
CA ASP A 168 0.87 -14.65 0.91
C ASP A 168 -0.41 -14.26 1.65
N LEU A 169 -0.30 -13.28 2.56
CA LEU A 169 -1.45 -12.63 3.19
C LEU A 169 -1.80 -11.37 2.39
N VAL A 170 -2.80 -11.50 1.52
CA VAL A 170 -3.19 -10.43 0.57
C VAL A 170 -4.44 -9.71 1.05
N GLY A 171 -4.22 -8.68 1.89
CA GLY A 171 -5.25 -7.91 2.56
C GLY A 171 -5.44 -6.48 2.03
N ASN A 172 -6.29 -5.72 2.73
CA ASN A 172 -6.52 -4.29 2.55
C ASN A 172 -6.43 -3.53 3.89
N ASN A 173 -6.51 -2.21 3.86
CA ASN A 173 -6.53 -1.36 5.07
C ASN A 173 -7.92 -1.19 5.73
N THR A 174 -8.94 -1.89 5.24
CA THR A 174 -10.28 -1.95 5.84
C THR A 174 -10.68 -3.42 6.10
N PRO A 175 -11.50 -3.70 7.14
CA PRO A 175 -11.78 -5.07 7.59
C PRO A 175 -12.79 -5.83 6.73
N ILE A 176 -13.32 -5.21 5.67
CA ILE A 176 -14.37 -5.73 4.80
C ILE A 176 -14.09 -5.39 3.34
N PHE A 177 -14.83 -6.01 2.43
CA PHE A 177 -14.85 -5.70 1.01
C PHE A 177 -16.21 -5.13 0.57
N PHE A 178 -16.28 -4.62 -0.66
CA PHE A 178 -17.50 -4.02 -1.22
C PHE A 178 -18.54 -5.05 -1.68
N ILE A 179 -18.13 -6.26 -2.03
CA ILE A 179 -19.03 -7.26 -2.62
C ILE A 179 -18.87 -8.58 -1.89
N GLN A 180 -19.91 -9.41 -2.00
CA GLN A 180 -19.98 -10.69 -1.32
C GLN A 180 -19.43 -11.84 -2.16
N ASP A 181 -19.56 -11.77 -3.49
CA ASP A 181 -19.23 -12.86 -4.40
C ASP A 181 -18.26 -12.40 -5.49
N ALA A 182 -17.23 -13.20 -5.75
CA ALA A 182 -16.21 -12.90 -6.76
C ALA A 182 -16.76 -12.75 -8.18
N MET A 183 -17.92 -13.33 -8.50
CA MET A 183 -18.58 -13.14 -9.79
C MET A 183 -18.89 -11.66 -10.09
N LYS A 184 -19.09 -10.83 -9.06
CA LYS A 184 -19.36 -9.39 -9.19
C LYS A 184 -18.09 -8.55 -9.23
N PHE A 185 -16.90 -9.14 -9.07
CA PHE A 185 -15.65 -8.40 -9.02
C PHE A 185 -15.36 -7.59 -10.29
N PRO A 186 -15.54 -8.14 -11.52
CA PRO A 186 -15.38 -7.34 -12.73
C PRO A 186 -16.36 -6.17 -12.79
N ASP A 187 -17.62 -6.36 -12.37
CA ASP A 187 -18.63 -5.31 -12.40
C ASP A 187 -18.28 -4.16 -11.46
N LEU A 188 -17.89 -4.47 -10.21
CA LEU A 188 -17.42 -3.48 -9.24
C LEU A 188 -16.20 -2.73 -9.80
N VAL A 189 -15.19 -3.46 -10.28
CA VAL A 189 -13.94 -2.86 -10.76
C VAL A 189 -14.19 -1.99 -12.00
N HIS A 190 -15.06 -2.42 -12.93
CA HIS A 190 -15.45 -1.59 -14.06
C HIS A 190 -16.22 -0.35 -13.62
N SER A 191 -17.07 -0.45 -12.59
CA SER A 191 -17.85 0.68 -12.10
C SER A 191 -16.99 1.80 -11.50
N VAL A 192 -15.88 1.46 -10.83
CA VAL A 192 -14.97 2.42 -10.15
C VAL A 192 -13.76 2.84 -10.99
N LYS A 193 -13.44 2.10 -12.05
CA LYS A 193 -12.40 2.48 -13.01
C LYS A 193 -12.90 3.65 -13.87
N MET A 194 -11.97 4.26 -14.59
CA MET A 194 -12.25 5.24 -15.65
C MET A 194 -13.40 4.77 -16.54
N GLU A 195 -14.36 5.65 -16.81
CA GLU A 195 -15.50 5.30 -17.66
C GLU A 195 -15.04 4.94 -19.07
N ALA A 196 -15.56 3.83 -19.61
CA ALA A 196 -15.04 3.20 -20.82
C ALA A 196 -15.15 4.06 -22.08
N ASP A 197 -16.09 5.01 -22.12
CA ASP A 197 -16.33 5.91 -23.24
C ASP A 197 -15.29 7.03 -23.34
N ARG A 198 -14.69 7.44 -22.21
CA ARG A 198 -13.90 8.67 -22.10
C ARG A 198 -12.53 8.51 -21.44
N GLY A 199 -12.30 7.41 -20.73
CA GLY A 199 -11.02 7.15 -20.06
C GLY A 199 -10.72 8.09 -18.89
N TYR A 200 -11.73 8.55 -18.14
CA TYR A 200 -11.58 9.33 -16.91
C TYR A 200 -12.82 9.16 -16.01
N PRO A 201 -12.78 9.52 -14.71
CA PRO A 201 -11.64 10.06 -13.95
C PRO A 201 -10.60 8.99 -13.55
N GLN A 202 -9.34 9.40 -13.42
CA GLN A 202 -8.26 8.53 -12.93
C GLN A 202 -8.20 8.55 -11.40
N ALA A 203 -8.10 7.37 -10.78
CA ALA A 203 -7.95 7.21 -9.32
C ALA A 203 -9.02 7.94 -8.48
N ALA A 204 -10.28 7.91 -8.90
CA ALA A 204 -11.39 8.51 -8.16
C ALA A 204 -12.68 7.73 -8.38
N SER A 205 -13.48 7.57 -7.31
CA SER A 205 -14.83 7.00 -7.34
C SER A 205 -15.92 8.03 -7.65
N ALA A 206 -15.55 9.32 -7.74
CA ALA A 206 -16.49 10.43 -7.82
C ALA A 206 -17.01 10.66 -9.24
N HIS A 207 -17.73 9.67 -9.78
CA HIS A 207 -18.34 9.69 -11.11
C HIS A 207 -19.56 8.76 -11.17
N ASP A 208 -20.33 8.88 -12.24
CA ASP A 208 -21.66 8.31 -12.37
C ASP A 208 -21.67 6.78 -12.25
N THR A 209 -20.79 6.06 -12.95
CA THR A 209 -20.85 4.58 -12.99
C THR A 209 -20.60 3.91 -11.65
N PHE A 210 -19.72 4.47 -10.80
CA PHE A 210 -19.46 3.91 -9.48
C PHE A 210 -20.68 4.06 -8.58
N TRP A 211 -21.21 5.28 -8.52
CA TRP A 211 -22.36 5.58 -7.67
C TRP A 211 -23.66 4.94 -8.18
N ASP A 212 -23.78 4.69 -9.49
CA ASP A 212 -24.86 3.87 -10.05
C ASP A 212 -24.80 2.45 -9.48
N PHE A 213 -23.63 1.79 -9.58
CA PHE A 213 -23.42 0.45 -9.05
C PHE A 213 -23.70 0.38 -7.53
N VAL A 214 -23.16 1.33 -6.76
CA VAL A 214 -23.40 1.44 -5.31
C VAL A 214 -24.89 1.58 -4.99
N SER A 215 -25.63 2.38 -5.77
CA SER A 215 -27.07 2.60 -5.55
C SER A 215 -27.91 1.34 -5.81
N LEU A 216 -27.44 0.45 -6.70
CA LEU A 216 -28.12 -0.78 -7.10
C LEU A 216 -27.65 -2.01 -6.31
N MET A 217 -26.48 -1.95 -5.68
CA MET A 217 -25.84 -3.04 -4.94
C MET A 217 -25.60 -2.63 -3.47
N PRO A 218 -26.62 -2.70 -2.61
CA PRO A 218 -26.51 -2.23 -1.22
C PRO A 218 -25.44 -2.99 -0.40
N GLU A 219 -25.02 -4.20 -0.82
CA GLU A 219 -23.89 -4.93 -0.20
C GLU A 219 -22.57 -4.11 -0.14
N THR A 220 -22.42 -3.12 -1.02
CA THR A 220 -21.26 -2.20 -1.06
C THR A 220 -21.21 -1.18 0.05
N LEU A 221 -22.36 -0.85 0.66
CA LEU A 221 -22.51 0.35 1.47
C LEU A 221 -21.58 0.36 2.67
N HIS A 222 -21.27 -0.80 3.25
CA HIS A 222 -20.38 -0.87 4.40
C HIS A 222 -18.98 -0.38 4.04
N ASN A 223 -18.33 -0.95 3.02
CA ASN A 223 -16.99 -0.52 2.64
C ASN A 223 -16.98 0.87 1.96
N VAL A 224 -18.11 1.30 1.38
CA VAL A 224 -18.28 2.71 0.95
C VAL A 224 -18.18 3.65 2.16
N MET A 225 -18.84 3.37 3.28
CA MET A 225 -18.70 4.22 4.48
C MET A 225 -17.25 4.29 4.97
N TRP A 226 -16.50 3.19 4.91
CA TRP A 226 -15.08 3.18 5.23
C TRP A 226 -14.25 4.02 4.24
N ALA A 227 -14.48 3.89 2.93
CA ALA A 227 -13.78 4.66 1.91
C ALA A 227 -14.09 6.17 1.99
N MET A 228 -15.33 6.53 2.37
CA MET A 228 -15.77 7.91 2.58
C MET A 228 -15.24 8.50 3.89
N SER A 229 -14.90 7.67 4.87
CA SER A 229 -14.18 8.11 6.07
C SER A 229 -12.72 8.44 5.78
N ASP A 230 -12.01 8.99 6.77
CA ASP A 230 -10.58 9.28 6.63
C ASP A 230 -9.71 8.01 6.53
N ARG A 231 -10.26 6.81 6.74
CA ARG A 231 -9.59 5.54 6.42
C ARG A 231 -9.24 5.43 4.92
N GLY A 232 -9.98 6.12 4.05
CA GLY A 232 -9.72 6.19 2.61
C GLY A 232 -8.56 7.12 2.20
N ILE A 233 -8.03 7.92 3.13
CA ILE A 233 -6.96 8.90 2.90
C ILE A 233 -5.89 8.85 4.00
N PRO A 234 -5.20 7.70 4.18
CA PRO A 234 -4.22 7.55 5.25
C PRO A 234 -3.06 8.54 5.14
N ARG A 235 -2.53 9.00 6.27
CA ARG A 235 -1.41 9.95 6.34
C ARG A 235 -0.13 9.35 5.76
N SER A 236 0.10 8.08 6.03
CA SER A 236 1.17 7.27 5.46
C SER A 236 0.73 5.82 5.48
N LEU A 237 1.34 5.01 4.61
CA LEU A 237 1.23 3.55 4.66
C LEU A 237 1.61 3.01 6.03
N ARG A 238 2.49 3.71 6.77
CA ARG A 238 2.99 3.34 8.11
C ARG A 238 1.98 3.53 9.24
N PHE A 239 0.92 4.30 9.01
CA PHE A 239 -0.10 4.66 10.02
C PHE A 239 -1.50 4.11 9.68
N MET A 240 -1.56 2.99 8.94
CA MET A 240 -2.82 2.31 8.64
C MET A 240 -2.79 0.87 9.15
N GLU A 241 -3.97 0.39 9.51
CA GLU A 241 -4.21 -1.02 9.78
C GLU A 241 -4.19 -1.84 8.48
N GLY A 242 -4.11 -3.15 8.64
CA GLY A 242 -4.29 -4.10 7.54
C GLY A 242 -5.18 -5.27 7.98
N PHE A 243 -5.89 -5.86 7.04
CA PHE A 243 -6.86 -6.91 7.33
C PHE A 243 -6.86 -7.95 6.21
N GLY A 244 -6.88 -9.23 6.58
CA GLY A 244 -7.09 -10.32 5.62
C GLY A 244 -8.51 -10.33 5.03
N ILE A 245 -9.44 -9.58 5.65
CA ILE A 245 -10.89 -9.51 5.38
C ILE A 245 -11.59 -10.84 5.63
N HIS A 246 -11.25 -11.85 4.84
CA HIS A 246 -11.91 -13.14 4.83
C HIS A 246 -11.68 -13.90 6.12
N THR A 247 -12.66 -14.73 6.46
CA THR A 247 -12.45 -15.81 7.41
C THR A 247 -11.63 -16.92 6.71
N PHE A 248 -10.53 -17.33 7.32
CA PHE A 248 -9.70 -18.47 6.93
C PHE A 248 -9.83 -19.59 7.97
N ARG A 249 -9.08 -20.68 7.78
CA ARG A 249 -8.93 -21.74 8.77
C ARG A 249 -7.47 -21.95 9.15
N LEU A 250 -7.24 -22.14 10.44
CA LEU A 250 -6.00 -22.72 10.97
C LEU A 250 -6.28 -24.18 11.35
N ILE A 251 -5.37 -25.08 10.98
CA ILE A 251 -5.49 -26.53 11.22
C ILE A 251 -4.32 -26.96 12.08
N ASN A 252 -4.61 -27.48 13.27
CA ASN A 252 -3.60 -27.92 14.21
C ASN A 252 -3.03 -29.33 13.88
N ALA A 253 -2.14 -29.85 14.73
CA ALA A 253 -1.50 -31.15 14.51
C ALA A 253 -2.48 -32.34 14.52
N GLU A 254 -3.59 -32.23 15.24
CA GLU A 254 -4.67 -33.24 15.30
C GLU A 254 -5.65 -33.14 14.12
N GLY A 255 -5.50 -32.13 13.25
CA GLY A 255 -6.40 -31.89 12.13
C GLY A 255 -7.65 -31.08 12.47
N LYS A 256 -7.74 -30.52 13.68
CA LYS A 256 -8.86 -29.66 14.09
C LYS A 256 -8.74 -28.28 13.42
N GLY A 257 -9.79 -27.88 12.72
CA GLY A 257 -9.90 -26.55 12.11
C GLY A 257 -10.44 -25.50 13.08
N SER A 258 -9.89 -24.29 13.04
CA SER A 258 -10.41 -23.10 13.74
C SER A 258 -10.57 -21.95 12.75
N PHE A 259 -11.71 -21.27 12.77
CA PHE A 259 -11.93 -20.09 11.94
C PHE A 259 -11.09 -18.91 12.44
N VAL A 260 -10.48 -18.16 11.51
CA VAL A 260 -9.60 -17.04 11.85
C VAL A 260 -9.79 -15.84 10.92
N ARG A 261 -9.65 -14.62 11.43
CA ARG A 261 -9.39 -13.41 10.63
C ARG A 261 -8.07 -12.77 11.02
N TYR A 262 -7.32 -12.30 10.02
CA TYR A 262 -5.99 -11.69 10.21
C TYR A 262 -6.06 -10.16 10.27
N HIS A 263 -5.25 -9.58 11.14
CA HIS A 263 -5.14 -8.14 11.39
C HIS A 263 -3.68 -7.71 11.41
N TRP A 264 -3.37 -6.52 10.93
CA TRP A 264 -2.09 -5.83 11.11
C TRP A 264 -2.33 -4.55 11.89
N LYS A 265 -1.74 -4.46 13.07
CA LYS A 265 -1.86 -3.30 13.97
C LYS A 265 -0.59 -2.45 13.87
N PRO A 266 -0.65 -1.21 13.35
CA PRO A 266 0.54 -0.37 13.19
C PRO A 266 1.04 0.11 14.55
N ARG A 267 2.32 -0.11 14.86
CA ARG A 267 2.90 0.35 16.13
C ARG A 267 3.04 1.86 16.25
N LEU A 268 2.98 2.56 15.11
CA LEU A 268 3.01 4.01 15.05
C LEU A 268 1.62 4.65 15.25
N GLY A 269 0.60 3.84 15.49
CA GLY A 269 -0.79 4.25 15.61
C GLY A 269 -1.46 4.49 14.26
N ILE A 270 -2.71 4.93 14.32
CA ILE A 270 -3.55 5.18 13.13
C ILE A 270 -3.63 6.69 12.91
N GLN A 271 -3.40 7.14 11.68
CA GLN A 271 -3.48 8.56 11.32
C GLN A 271 -3.85 8.74 9.85
N SER A 272 -4.70 9.72 9.58
CA SER A 272 -5.18 10.06 8.25
C SER A 272 -4.98 11.54 7.93
N LEU A 273 -5.05 11.85 6.64
CA LEU A 273 -5.20 13.21 6.14
C LEU A 273 -6.66 13.64 6.26
N ILE A 274 -6.92 14.93 6.03
CA ILE A 274 -8.26 15.44 5.70
C ILE A 274 -8.37 15.65 4.19
N TRP A 275 -9.59 15.68 3.64
CA TRP A 275 -9.79 15.62 2.18
C TRP A 275 -9.08 16.75 1.39
N ASP A 276 -9.23 18.00 1.80
CA ASP A 276 -8.59 19.14 1.11
C ASP A 276 -7.05 19.04 1.11
N GLU A 277 -6.48 18.56 2.22
CA GLU A 277 -5.05 18.29 2.33
C GLU A 277 -4.64 17.18 1.36
N SER A 278 -5.38 16.06 1.36
CA SER A 278 -5.11 14.91 0.48
C SER A 278 -5.17 15.33 -1.00
N ALA A 279 -6.21 16.07 -1.40
CA ALA A 279 -6.40 16.50 -2.78
C ALA A 279 -5.30 17.45 -3.27
N LYS A 280 -4.86 18.41 -2.43
CA LYS A 280 -3.76 19.33 -2.79
C LYS A 280 -2.40 18.63 -2.77
N LEU A 281 -2.21 17.69 -1.85
CA LEU A 281 -0.97 16.92 -1.75
C LEU A 281 -0.70 16.09 -3.01
N GLN A 282 -1.74 15.56 -3.66
CA GLN A 282 -1.60 14.87 -4.95
C GLN A 282 -0.93 15.74 -6.03
N GLY A 283 -1.17 17.06 -6.01
CA GLY A 283 -0.54 18.01 -6.95
C GLY A 283 0.88 18.42 -6.54
N ALA A 284 1.18 18.43 -5.24
CA ALA A 284 2.48 18.83 -4.72
C ALA A 284 3.51 17.69 -4.73
N ASP A 285 3.10 16.48 -4.37
CA ASP A 285 3.91 15.25 -4.40
C ASP A 285 2.99 14.04 -4.65
N ASN A 286 2.84 13.66 -5.92
CA ASN A 286 2.05 12.49 -6.30
C ASN A 286 2.67 11.16 -5.84
N ASP A 287 3.94 11.17 -5.40
CA ASP A 287 4.69 10.02 -4.89
C ASP A 287 4.84 10.04 -3.35
N PHE A 288 4.02 10.82 -2.64
CA PHE A 288 4.19 11.09 -1.21
C PHE A 288 4.28 9.84 -0.32
N HIS A 289 3.39 8.86 -0.49
CA HIS A 289 3.41 7.64 0.35
C HIS A 289 4.61 6.74 0.01
N ARG A 290 4.97 6.65 -1.27
CA ARG A 290 6.16 5.92 -1.73
C ARG A 290 7.43 6.53 -1.15
N ARG A 291 7.55 7.86 -1.26
CA ARG A 291 8.68 8.63 -0.74
C ARG A 291 8.78 8.52 0.78
N ASP A 292 7.67 8.70 1.50
CA ASP A 292 7.64 8.58 2.96
C ASP A 292 8.08 7.19 3.45
N LEU A 293 7.63 6.11 2.80
CA LEU A 293 8.09 4.75 3.15
C LEU A 293 9.59 4.58 2.88
N TYR A 294 10.05 5.00 1.71
CA TYR A 294 11.43 4.84 1.28
C TYR A 294 12.41 5.59 2.20
N GLU A 295 12.14 6.87 2.44
CA GLU A 295 12.96 7.74 3.30
C GLU A 295 12.92 7.31 4.76
N ALA A 296 11.77 6.82 5.25
CA ALA A 296 11.68 6.31 6.62
C ALA A 296 12.61 5.10 6.84
N ILE A 297 12.68 4.20 5.86
CA ILE A 297 13.57 3.04 5.91
C ILE A 297 15.04 3.48 5.78
N GLU A 298 15.36 4.37 4.85
CA GLU A 298 16.72 4.89 4.67
C GLU A 298 17.24 5.60 5.93
N ALA A 299 16.36 6.32 6.64
CA ALA A 299 16.68 6.99 7.90
C ALA A 299 16.70 6.06 9.12
N GLY A 300 16.54 4.73 8.94
CA GLY A 300 16.50 3.76 10.05
C GLY A 300 15.23 3.84 10.92
N SER A 301 14.21 4.58 10.46
CA SER A 301 12.91 4.74 11.13
C SER A 301 11.93 3.64 10.66
N TYR A 302 12.34 2.39 10.86
CA TYR A 302 11.64 1.21 10.36
C TYR A 302 10.19 1.15 10.83
N PRO A 303 9.21 1.05 9.92
CA PRO A 303 7.83 0.85 10.31
C PRO A 303 7.58 -0.59 10.73
N GLU A 304 6.68 -0.74 11.70
CA GLU A 304 6.36 -2.01 12.33
C GLU A 304 4.85 -2.22 12.46
N TRP A 305 4.43 -3.47 12.26
CA TRP A 305 3.05 -3.91 12.48
C TRP A 305 3.04 -5.21 13.27
N ASP A 306 2.13 -5.31 14.23
CA ASP A 306 1.86 -6.56 14.92
C ASP A 306 0.78 -7.36 14.15
N LEU A 307 1.10 -8.61 13.80
CA LEU A 307 0.14 -9.57 13.25
C LEU A 307 -0.78 -10.02 14.38
N GLY A 308 -2.07 -9.83 14.19
CA GLY A 308 -3.12 -10.26 15.08
C GLY A 308 -4.07 -11.27 14.42
N ILE A 309 -4.70 -12.11 15.24
CA ILE A 309 -5.75 -13.03 14.83
C ILE A 309 -6.99 -12.91 15.71
N GLN A 310 -8.17 -12.93 15.09
CA GLN A 310 -9.43 -13.24 15.77
C GLN A 310 -9.71 -14.72 15.57
N VAL A 311 -9.78 -15.49 16.66
CA VAL A 311 -10.12 -16.92 16.62
C VAL A 311 -11.60 -17.07 16.92
N ILE A 312 -12.33 -17.68 15.99
CA ILE A 312 -13.80 -17.63 15.97
C ILE A 312 -14.37 -19.00 16.32
N ASP A 313 -15.21 -19.03 17.35
CA ASP A 313 -15.98 -20.20 17.75
C ASP A 313 -17.17 -20.41 16.79
N PRO A 314 -17.35 -21.61 16.19
CA PRO A 314 -18.46 -21.88 15.27
C PRO A 314 -19.87 -21.74 15.89
N ASP A 315 -20.03 -22.10 17.17
CA ASP A 315 -21.31 -21.98 17.88
C ASP A 315 -21.62 -20.51 18.19
N TRP A 316 -20.59 -19.70 18.47
CA TRP A 316 -20.76 -18.25 18.52
C TRP A 316 -21.12 -17.68 17.15
N ALA A 317 -20.41 -18.08 16.09
CA ALA A 317 -20.62 -17.57 14.74
C ALA A 317 -22.04 -17.82 14.21
N SER A 318 -22.60 -19.01 14.46
CA SER A 318 -23.97 -19.37 14.04
C SER A 318 -25.09 -18.57 14.72
N ARG A 319 -24.79 -17.87 15.82
CA ARG A 319 -25.75 -17.04 16.57
C ARG A 319 -25.70 -15.56 16.20
N GLN A 320 -24.75 -15.16 15.36
CA GLN A 320 -24.59 -13.76 14.98
C GLN A 320 -25.67 -13.31 14.00
N PRO A 321 -26.06 -12.03 14.03
CA PRO A 321 -27.01 -11.47 13.07
C PRO A 321 -26.41 -11.32 11.65
N TYR A 322 -25.12 -11.63 11.50
CA TYR A 322 -24.37 -11.59 10.24
C TYR A 322 -23.53 -12.86 10.08
N ASP A 323 -23.16 -13.18 8.84
CA ASP A 323 -22.34 -14.35 8.54
C ASP A 323 -20.84 -14.03 8.59
N ILE A 324 -20.03 -14.89 9.23
CA ILE A 324 -18.57 -14.69 9.26
C ILE A 324 -17.91 -14.97 7.90
N LEU A 325 -18.59 -15.69 7.00
CA LEU A 325 -18.18 -15.96 5.63
C LEU A 325 -18.53 -14.83 4.66
N ASP A 326 -19.29 -13.82 5.12
CA ASP A 326 -19.61 -12.64 4.35
C ASP A 326 -18.47 -11.61 4.43
N ALA A 327 -17.76 -11.43 3.32
CA ALA A 327 -16.66 -10.47 3.21
C ALA A 327 -17.09 -9.00 3.40
N THR A 328 -18.39 -8.68 3.38
CA THR A 328 -18.93 -7.34 3.67
C THR A 328 -19.17 -7.10 5.16
N LYS A 329 -18.92 -8.11 6.01
CA LYS A 329 -19.14 -8.07 7.45
C LYS A 329 -17.82 -8.11 8.20
N LEU A 330 -17.63 -7.22 9.16
CA LEU A 330 -16.53 -7.27 10.15
C LEU A 330 -16.99 -8.02 11.40
N ILE A 331 -16.01 -8.45 12.20
CA ILE A 331 -16.23 -8.97 13.55
C ILE A 331 -15.74 -7.90 14.53
N PRO A 332 -16.62 -7.28 15.33
CA PRO A 332 -16.21 -6.26 16.30
C PRO A 332 -15.16 -6.80 17.27
N GLU A 333 -14.13 -6.00 17.56
CA GLU A 333 -13.03 -6.40 18.45
C GLU A 333 -13.50 -6.55 19.91
N GLU A 334 -14.61 -5.89 20.26
CA GLU A 334 -15.28 -6.02 21.55
C GLU A 334 -15.94 -7.39 21.75
N GLU A 335 -16.28 -8.08 20.65
CA GLU A 335 -16.91 -9.41 20.70
C GLU A 335 -15.87 -10.53 20.57
N VAL A 336 -14.93 -10.38 19.64
CA VAL A 336 -13.79 -11.30 19.48
C VAL A 336 -12.49 -10.48 19.47
N PRO A 337 -11.75 -10.45 20.58
CA PRO A 337 -10.52 -9.67 20.67
C PRO A 337 -9.43 -10.16 19.71
N VAL A 338 -8.64 -9.21 19.18
CA VAL A 338 -7.48 -9.52 18.36
C VAL A 338 -6.32 -10.00 19.24
N GLN A 339 -5.86 -11.22 19.01
CA GLN A 339 -4.68 -11.78 19.68
C GLN A 339 -3.42 -11.50 18.86
N LEU A 340 -2.47 -10.72 19.39
CA LEU A 340 -1.20 -10.45 18.73
C LEU A 340 -0.28 -11.69 18.81
N ILE A 341 0.26 -12.11 17.66
CA ILE A 341 1.05 -13.35 17.53
C ILE A 341 2.45 -13.16 16.93
N GLY A 342 2.75 -11.99 16.35
CA GLY A 342 4.08 -11.66 15.88
C GLY A 342 4.21 -10.23 15.40
N THR A 343 5.41 -9.83 15.03
CA THR A 343 5.73 -8.47 14.60
C THR A 343 6.47 -8.53 13.27
N MET A 344 6.05 -7.68 12.34
CA MET A 344 6.73 -7.41 11.09
C MET A 344 7.46 -6.07 11.18
N THR A 345 8.73 -6.03 10.77
CA THR A 345 9.55 -4.81 10.70
C THR A 345 10.10 -4.66 9.29
N LEU A 346 9.79 -3.56 8.61
CA LEU A 346 10.31 -3.27 7.26
C LEU A 346 11.59 -2.45 7.35
N ASN A 347 12.68 -2.98 6.82
CA ASN A 347 14.02 -2.50 7.12
C ASN A 347 14.94 -2.32 5.91
N ARG A 348 14.46 -2.60 4.69
CA ARG A 348 15.26 -2.38 3.48
C ARG A 348 14.38 -2.06 2.26
N ASN A 349 14.79 -1.04 1.51
CA ASN A 349 14.18 -0.68 0.22
C ASN A 349 14.54 -1.71 -0.86
N PRO A 350 13.78 -1.79 -1.97
CA PRO A 350 14.21 -2.57 -3.14
C PRO A 350 15.45 -1.91 -3.77
N ASP A 351 16.34 -2.73 -4.35
CA ASP A 351 17.45 -2.27 -5.16
C ASP A 351 16.96 -1.82 -6.55
N ASN A 352 15.94 -2.50 -7.10
CA ASN A 352 15.33 -2.14 -8.37
C ASN A 352 13.80 -2.24 -8.31
N HIS A 353 13.14 -1.09 -8.50
CA HIS A 353 11.67 -1.01 -8.46
C HIS A 353 10.99 -1.99 -9.44
N PHE A 354 11.44 -2.07 -10.69
CA PHE A 354 10.80 -2.94 -11.66
C PHE A 354 10.99 -4.43 -11.32
N ALA A 355 12.22 -4.84 -11.01
CA ALA A 355 12.59 -6.22 -10.71
C ALA A 355 11.90 -6.78 -9.46
N GLU A 356 11.61 -5.92 -8.48
CA GLU A 356 11.10 -6.34 -7.18
C GLU A 356 9.66 -5.90 -6.93
N ASN A 357 9.27 -4.65 -7.25
CA ASN A 357 7.88 -4.18 -7.09
C ASN A 357 6.98 -4.63 -8.26
N ASP A 358 7.39 -4.30 -9.48
CA ASP A 358 6.49 -4.53 -10.61
C ASP A 358 6.38 -6.03 -10.91
N GLN A 359 7.46 -6.79 -10.74
CA GLN A 359 7.46 -8.23 -11.00
C GLN A 359 7.04 -9.14 -9.84
N VAL A 360 6.87 -8.65 -8.60
CA VAL A 360 6.36 -9.52 -7.51
C VAL A 360 4.93 -9.99 -7.79
N ALA A 361 4.64 -11.25 -7.48
CA ALA A 361 3.32 -11.85 -7.55
C ALA A 361 2.90 -12.34 -6.16
N PHE A 362 1.79 -11.82 -5.65
CA PHE A 362 1.13 -12.30 -4.44
C PHE A 362 -0.08 -13.12 -4.83
N LEU A 363 -0.28 -14.30 -4.24
CA LEU A 363 -1.42 -15.16 -4.53
C LEU A 363 -2.06 -15.59 -3.20
N PRO A 364 -3.32 -15.23 -2.89
CA PRO A 364 -3.96 -15.69 -1.65
C PRO A 364 -4.11 -17.21 -1.56
N SER A 365 -3.92 -17.93 -2.68
CA SER A 365 -3.83 -19.40 -2.71
C SER A 365 -2.51 -19.97 -2.16
N ASN A 366 -1.48 -19.13 -2.01
CA ASN A 366 -0.21 -19.53 -1.40
C ASN A 366 -0.37 -19.56 0.13
N ILE A 367 -0.73 -20.73 0.64
CA ILE A 367 -0.85 -21.01 2.09
C ILE A 367 0.02 -22.21 2.47
N LEU A 368 0.30 -22.37 3.76
CA LEU A 368 1.17 -23.42 4.29
C LEU A 368 0.36 -24.63 4.79
N PRO A 369 0.98 -25.81 4.96
CA PRO A 369 0.40 -26.87 5.77
C PRO A 369 -0.02 -26.36 7.15
N GLY A 370 -1.26 -26.63 7.56
CA GLY A 370 -1.81 -26.09 8.81
C GLY A 370 -2.61 -24.80 8.64
N MET A 371 -2.84 -24.38 7.40
CA MET A 371 -3.75 -23.31 7.02
C MET A 371 -4.71 -23.84 5.95
N ASP A 372 -5.89 -23.26 5.86
CA ASP A 372 -6.87 -23.57 4.82
C ASP A 372 -7.85 -22.42 4.59
N PHE A 373 -8.69 -22.56 3.57
CA PHE A 373 -9.69 -21.59 3.19
C PHE A 373 -11.04 -21.85 3.90
N SER A 374 -11.90 -20.84 3.92
CA SER A 374 -13.32 -21.01 4.25
C SER A 374 -14.17 -21.00 2.98
N ALA A 375 -15.49 -21.15 3.15
CA ALA A 375 -16.46 -21.06 2.05
C ALA A 375 -16.88 -19.62 1.69
N ASP A 376 -16.14 -18.60 2.14
CA ASP A 376 -16.34 -17.20 1.70
C ASP A 376 -16.32 -17.12 0.15
N PRO A 377 -17.44 -16.75 -0.50
CA PRO A 377 -17.55 -16.84 -1.95
C PRO A 377 -16.71 -15.79 -2.70
N LEU A 378 -16.31 -14.71 -2.04
CA LEU A 378 -15.34 -13.77 -2.60
C LEU A 378 -13.93 -14.35 -2.55
N LEU A 379 -13.53 -14.95 -1.41
CA LEU A 379 -12.23 -15.61 -1.28
C LEU A 379 -12.05 -16.69 -2.35
N GLN A 380 -13.07 -17.55 -2.53
CA GLN A 380 -13.00 -18.69 -3.45
C GLN A 380 -12.66 -18.28 -4.89
N GLY A 381 -13.27 -17.21 -5.43
CA GLY A 381 -12.93 -16.72 -6.76
C GLY A 381 -11.55 -16.07 -6.85
N ARG A 382 -11.05 -15.47 -5.75
CA ARG A 382 -9.68 -14.92 -5.69
C ARG A 382 -8.63 -16.02 -5.83
N LEU A 383 -8.88 -17.23 -5.32
CA LEU A 383 -7.94 -18.36 -5.43
C LEU A 383 -7.62 -18.72 -6.89
N PHE A 384 -8.57 -18.50 -7.81
CA PHE A 384 -8.36 -18.65 -9.24
C PHE A 384 -7.61 -17.45 -9.85
N SER A 385 -8.15 -16.24 -9.64
CA SER A 385 -7.76 -15.05 -10.40
C SER A 385 -6.28 -14.68 -10.27
N TYR A 386 -5.71 -14.77 -9.06
CA TYR A 386 -4.34 -14.32 -8.83
C TYR A 386 -3.29 -15.20 -9.48
N LEU A 387 -3.56 -16.49 -9.70
CA LEU A 387 -2.69 -17.37 -10.46
C LEU A 387 -2.79 -17.07 -11.96
N ASP A 388 -4.02 -16.95 -12.46
CA ASP A 388 -4.31 -16.71 -13.88
C ASP A 388 -3.71 -15.39 -14.39
N THR A 389 -3.95 -14.29 -13.67
CA THR A 389 -3.54 -12.95 -14.13
C THR A 389 -2.02 -12.79 -14.27
N GLN A 390 -1.20 -13.62 -13.60
CA GLN A 390 0.25 -13.52 -13.73
C GLN A 390 0.75 -13.96 -15.10
N LYS A 391 0.01 -14.86 -15.78
CA LYS A 391 0.44 -15.40 -17.06
C LYS A 391 0.61 -14.31 -18.11
N SER A 392 -0.36 -13.40 -18.24
CA SER A 392 -0.26 -12.27 -19.17
C SER A 392 0.63 -11.17 -18.61
N ARG A 393 0.50 -10.85 -17.32
CA ARG A 393 1.24 -9.75 -16.68
C ARG A 393 2.75 -9.97 -16.66
N LEU A 394 3.21 -11.19 -16.36
CA LEU A 394 4.62 -11.56 -16.27
C LEU A 394 5.08 -12.37 -17.49
N GLY A 395 4.21 -12.60 -18.46
CA GLY A 395 4.53 -13.27 -19.73
C GLY A 395 4.89 -14.75 -19.63
N THR A 396 4.80 -15.37 -18.45
CA THR A 396 5.21 -16.75 -18.25
C THR A 396 4.46 -17.46 -17.12
N THR A 397 4.33 -18.80 -17.21
CA THR A 397 3.95 -19.68 -16.10
C THR A 397 5.11 -19.93 -15.12
N ASN A 398 6.34 -19.58 -15.50
CA ASN A 398 7.56 -19.69 -14.70
C ASN A 398 7.83 -18.43 -13.86
N PHE A 399 6.82 -17.60 -13.59
CA PHE A 399 7.00 -16.35 -12.83
C PHE A 399 7.55 -16.58 -11.40
N HIS A 400 7.40 -17.80 -10.86
CA HIS A 400 7.99 -18.22 -9.60
C HIS A 400 9.52 -18.29 -9.64
N GLN A 401 10.15 -18.29 -10.83
CA GLN A 401 11.60 -18.27 -11.00
C GLN A 401 12.17 -16.85 -11.01
N ILE A 402 11.33 -15.82 -11.10
CA ILE A 402 11.74 -14.43 -10.92
C ILE A 402 12.24 -14.29 -9.46
N PRO A 403 13.43 -13.70 -9.20
CA PRO A 403 14.10 -13.80 -7.90
C PRO A 403 13.28 -13.36 -6.68
N ILE A 404 12.42 -12.35 -6.83
CA ILE A 404 11.55 -11.86 -5.74
C ILE A 404 10.40 -12.83 -5.43
N ASN A 405 9.97 -13.66 -6.38
CA ASN A 405 8.88 -14.62 -6.22
C ASN A 405 9.36 -16.00 -5.76
N ALA A 406 10.64 -16.30 -5.95
CA ALA A 406 11.21 -17.61 -5.67
C ALA A 406 11.09 -17.97 -4.18
N PRO A 407 10.66 -19.20 -3.85
CA PRO A 407 10.67 -19.67 -2.47
C PRO A 407 12.10 -19.74 -1.94
N ARG A 408 12.26 -19.52 -0.63
CA ARG A 408 13.55 -19.69 0.07
C ARG A 408 13.75 -21.11 0.62
N CYS A 409 12.76 -21.98 0.43
CA CYS A 409 12.81 -23.40 0.75
C CYS A 409 13.05 -24.27 -0.51
N PRO A 410 13.39 -25.57 -0.35
CA PRO A 410 13.48 -26.50 -1.48
C PRO A 410 12.18 -26.57 -2.29
N MET A 411 12.29 -26.58 -3.62
CA MET A 411 11.18 -26.69 -4.56
C MET A 411 11.49 -27.77 -5.59
N HIS A 412 10.74 -28.88 -5.54
CA HIS A 412 10.92 -30.02 -6.45
C HIS A 412 9.56 -30.53 -6.93
N ASN A 413 9.37 -30.59 -8.24
CA ASN A 413 8.17 -31.15 -8.85
C ASN A 413 8.46 -31.69 -10.26
N PHE A 414 7.41 -32.08 -10.97
CA PHE A 414 7.48 -32.63 -12.32
C PHE A 414 7.02 -31.65 -13.42
N GLN A 415 6.76 -30.38 -13.10
CA GLN A 415 6.42 -29.35 -14.08
C GLN A 415 7.67 -28.98 -14.90
N ARG A 416 7.53 -28.75 -16.21
CA ARG A 416 8.64 -28.51 -17.15
C ARG A 416 8.29 -27.43 -18.16
N ASP A 417 9.30 -26.96 -18.88
CA ASP A 417 9.21 -26.07 -20.04
C ASP A 417 8.57 -24.72 -19.70
N GLY A 418 7.78 -24.13 -20.61
CA GLY A 418 7.20 -22.80 -20.47
C GLY A 418 8.15 -21.66 -20.89
N MET A 419 7.57 -20.48 -21.14
CA MET A 419 8.33 -19.29 -21.53
C MET A 419 9.35 -18.90 -20.44
N MET A 420 10.54 -18.41 -20.80
CA MET A 420 11.57 -17.99 -19.83
C MET A 420 11.86 -19.05 -18.74
N GLN A 421 11.93 -20.33 -19.11
CA GLN A 421 12.44 -21.38 -18.23
C GLN A 421 13.94 -21.16 -18.00
N THR A 422 14.33 -20.70 -16.81
CA THR A 422 15.74 -20.42 -16.47
C THR A 422 16.39 -21.53 -15.66
N GLN A 423 15.59 -22.34 -14.96
CA GLN A 423 16.07 -23.53 -14.28
C GLN A 423 16.32 -24.67 -15.28
N ILE A 424 17.29 -25.55 -14.97
CA ILE A 424 17.60 -26.74 -15.78
C ILE A 424 17.24 -28.00 -14.98
N PRO A 425 16.02 -28.54 -15.11
CA PRO A 425 15.63 -29.80 -14.49
C PRO A 425 16.58 -30.94 -14.90
N LYS A 426 16.94 -31.80 -13.93
CA LYS A 426 17.86 -32.93 -14.14
C LYS A 426 17.12 -34.26 -14.07
N GLY A 427 17.65 -35.26 -14.77
CA GLY A 427 17.12 -36.62 -14.79
C GLY A 427 16.01 -36.83 -15.82
N ARG A 428 15.64 -38.09 -16.03
CA ARG A 428 14.64 -38.52 -17.03
C ARG A 428 13.19 -38.42 -16.53
N ALA A 429 12.97 -38.39 -15.22
CA ALA A 429 11.64 -38.35 -14.64
C ALA A 429 11.00 -36.95 -14.75
N ASN A 430 9.89 -36.87 -15.45
CA ASN A 430 8.97 -35.72 -15.49
C ASN A 430 7.52 -36.14 -15.19
N TYR A 431 7.34 -37.27 -14.48
CA TYR A 431 6.04 -37.81 -14.10
C TYR A 431 6.14 -38.66 -12.82
N GLU A 432 5.00 -38.88 -12.17
CA GLU A 432 4.83 -39.72 -10.98
C GLU A 432 3.46 -40.43 -11.06
N PRO A 433 3.34 -41.70 -10.62
CA PRO A 433 4.41 -42.58 -10.15
C PRO A 433 5.32 -43.08 -11.28
N ASN A 434 6.57 -43.45 -10.96
CA ASN A 434 7.51 -44.03 -11.92
C ASN A 434 8.40 -45.11 -11.29
N SER A 435 8.90 -46.04 -12.12
CA SER A 435 9.75 -47.17 -11.71
C SER A 435 11.25 -46.94 -11.95
N LEU A 436 11.67 -45.75 -12.41
CA LEU A 436 13.06 -45.46 -12.81
C LEU A 436 14.07 -45.75 -11.69
N ALA A 437 13.72 -45.48 -10.43
CA ALA A 437 14.55 -45.82 -9.28
C ALA A 437 14.83 -47.33 -9.14
N LYS A 438 13.92 -48.21 -9.59
CA LYS A 438 14.14 -49.66 -9.60
C LYS A 438 15.17 -50.10 -10.63
N ALA A 439 15.39 -49.28 -11.66
CA ALA A 439 16.41 -49.47 -12.69
C ALA A 439 17.73 -48.72 -12.36
N GLY A 440 17.87 -48.16 -11.16
CA GLY A 440 19.07 -47.41 -10.76
C GLY A 440 19.11 -45.96 -11.25
N GLU A 441 18.00 -45.42 -11.76
CA GLU A 441 17.92 -44.04 -12.24
C GLU A 441 17.26 -43.08 -11.22
N ILE A 442 17.45 -41.77 -11.41
CA ILE A 442 16.80 -40.75 -10.55
C ILE A 442 15.29 -40.71 -10.83
N GLY A 443 14.50 -41.15 -9.85
CA GLY A 443 13.04 -41.21 -9.93
C GLY A 443 12.27 -39.92 -9.56
N GLY A 444 12.95 -38.86 -9.11
CA GLY A 444 12.33 -37.58 -8.73
C GLY A 444 11.60 -37.58 -7.37
N PRO A 445 10.93 -36.47 -7.00
CA PRO A 445 10.27 -36.29 -5.70
C PRO A 445 9.06 -37.23 -5.49
N ARG A 446 8.62 -37.37 -4.23
CA ARG A 446 7.42 -38.13 -3.81
C ARG A 446 6.57 -37.29 -2.86
N ALA A 447 5.27 -37.56 -2.81
CA ALA A 447 4.35 -36.88 -1.90
C ALA A 447 4.69 -37.20 -0.44
N ASP A 448 4.72 -36.18 0.42
CA ASP A 448 4.78 -36.37 1.86
C ASP A 448 3.37 -36.58 2.41
N ALA A 449 3.03 -37.86 2.62
CA ALA A 449 1.72 -38.22 3.11
C ALA A 449 1.43 -37.71 4.54
N LYS A 450 2.44 -37.39 5.37
CA LYS A 450 2.25 -36.99 6.78
C LYS A 450 2.30 -35.47 6.96
N GLY A 451 3.36 -34.83 6.47
CA GLY A 451 3.60 -33.39 6.63
C GLY A 451 2.97 -32.52 5.52
N GLY A 452 2.62 -33.11 4.37
CA GLY A 452 2.07 -32.38 3.23
C GLY A 452 0.78 -31.61 3.52
N PHE A 453 0.51 -30.62 2.65
CA PHE A 453 -0.75 -29.86 2.65
C PHE A 453 -1.96 -30.80 2.54
N ARG A 454 -3.01 -30.51 3.30
CA ARG A 454 -4.27 -31.26 3.27
C ARG A 454 -5.41 -30.27 3.49
N SER A 455 -6.42 -30.36 2.65
CA SER A 455 -7.65 -29.63 2.89
C SER A 455 -8.45 -30.27 4.01
N THR A 456 -9.09 -29.42 4.79
CA THR A 456 -10.14 -29.77 5.73
C THR A 456 -11.27 -30.53 5.03
N THR A 457 -11.83 -31.54 5.70
CA THR A 457 -12.99 -32.28 5.22
C THR A 457 -14.32 -31.75 5.77
N ASP A 458 -14.24 -30.88 6.77
CA ASP A 458 -15.40 -30.22 7.38
C ASP A 458 -15.91 -29.16 6.40
N THR A 459 -17.02 -29.44 5.73
CA THR A 459 -17.62 -28.53 4.74
C THR A 459 -19.06 -28.17 5.09
N ASP A 460 -19.59 -28.74 6.16
CA ASP A 460 -20.93 -28.55 6.71
C ASP A 460 -20.97 -27.55 7.88
N ALA A 461 -19.80 -27.11 8.39
CA ALA A 461 -19.72 -26.00 9.32
C ALA A 461 -20.56 -24.79 8.84
N LEU A 462 -21.35 -24.22 9.76
CA LEU A 462 -22.29 -23.12 9.51
C LEU A 462 -23.49 -23.47 8.60
N GLY A 463 -23.85 -24.75 8.50
CA GLY A 463 -25.14 -25.19 7.94
C GLY A 463 -25.16 -25.39 6.43
N ASN A 464 -24.01 -25.60 5.80
CA ASN A 464 -23.92 -25.89 4.37
C ASN A 464 -24.36 -27.33 4.03
N ASP A 465 -25.16 -27.49 2.98
CA ASP A 465 -25.53 -28.80 2.40
C ASP A 465 -24.74 -29.05 1.11
N ALA A 466 -23.68 -29.85 1.23
CA ALA A 466 -22.78 -30.18 0.12
C ALA A 466 -23.42 -31.06 -0.98
N THR A 467 -24.68 -31.48 -0.85
CA THR A 467 -25.37 -32.32 -1.85
C THR A 467 -25.99 -31.52 -2.99
N GLN A 468 -26.15 -30.20 -2.84
CA GLN A 468 -26.80 -29.34 -3.82
C GLN A 468 -25.78 -28.55 -4.67
N LYS A 469 -26.11 -28.31 -5.95
CA LYS A 469 -25.35 -27.42 -6.85
C LYS A 469 -26.23 -26.24 -7.24
N LEU A 470 -25.97 -25.08 -6.65
CA LEU A 470 -26.80 -23.88 -6.79
C LEU A 470 -25.98 -22.65 -7.22
N ARG A 471 -26.66 -21.68 -7.84
CA ARG A 471 -26.21 -20.28 -7.92
C ARG A 471 -27.18 -19.46 -7.08
N LEU A 472 -26.81 -19.23 -5.83
CA LEU A 472 -27.67 -18.61 -4.82
C LEU A 472 -26.80 -17.80 -3.86
N ARG A 473 -27.26 -16.61 -3.47
CA ARG A 473 -26.69 -15.88 -2.34
C ARG A 473 -27.39 -16.35 -1.07
N ALA A 474 -26.62 -16.70 -0.03
CA ALA A 474 -27.17 -17.15 1.24
C ALA A 474 -28.04 -16.05 1.89
N GLU A 475 -29.15 -16.43 2.51
CA GLU A 475 -30.04 -15.47 3.18
C GLU A 475 -29.33 -14.75 4.34
N THR A 476 -28.35 -15.41 4.98
CA THR A 476 -27.50 -14.85 6.04
C THR A 476 -26.66 -13.65 5.57
N PHE A 477 -26.53 -13.43 4.26
CA PHE A 477 -25.80 -12.32 3.65
C PHE A 477 -26.71 -11.12 3.31
N ALA A 478 -28.03 -11.23 3.50
CA ALA A 478 -29.01 -10.24 3.02
C ALA A 478 -29.13 -8.94 3.86
N ASP A 479 -28.38 -8.83 4.97
CA ASP A 479 -28.29 -7.59 5.73
C ASP A 479 -27.18 -6.69 5.17
N HIS A 480 -27.56 -5.50 4.71
CA HIS A 480 -26.66 -4.54 4.06
C HIS A 480 -26.54 -3.23 4.82
N TYR A 481 -27.24 -3.06 5.94
CA TYR A 481 -27.42 -1.74 6.57
C TYR A 481 -26.99 -1.69 8.04
N SER A 482 -27.03 -2.82 8.77
CA SER A 482 -26.71 -2.81 10.21
C SER A 482 -25.27 -2.41 10.50
N GLN A 483 -24.29 -3.01 9.82
CA GLN A 483 -22.87 -2.68 10.05
C GLN A 483 -22.43 -1.31 9.50
N PRO A 484 -22.90 -0.82 8.32
CA PRO A 484 -22.68 0.58 7.96
C PRO A 484 -23.23 1.54 9.02
N ARG A 485 -24.42 1.28 9.58
CA ARG A 485 -25.01 2.09 10.64
C ARG A 485 -24.16 2.05 11.91
N MET A 486 -23.75 0.85 12.32
CA MET A 486 -22.82 0.65 13.45
C MET A 486 -21.54 1.46 13.27
N PHE A 487 -20.92 1.41 12.08
CA PHE A 487 -19.71 2.16 11.77
C PHE A 487 -19.92 3.66 11.94
N LEU A 488 -20.97 4.25 11.32
CA LEU A 488 -21.24 5.69 11.44
C LEU A 488 -21.47 6.13 12.89
N ARG A 489 -22.21 5.33 13.68
CA ARG A 489 -22.45 5.60 15.11
C ARG A 489 -21.20 5.40 15.97
N SER A 490 -20.18 4.71 15.45
CA SER A 490 -18.91 4.49 16.13
C SER A 490 -17.93 5.65 15.98
N LEU A 491 -18.11 6.51 14.97
CA LEU A 491 -17.22 7.63 14.69
C LEU A 491 -17.30 8.74 15.74
N SER A 492 -16.24 9.55 15.84
CA SER A 492 -16.31 10.86 16.51
C SER A 492 -17.05 11.88 15.64
N LYS A 493 -17.41 13.04 16.22
CA LYS A 493 -18.11 14.12 15.48
C LYS A 493 -17.31 14.60 14.24
N PRO A 494 -16.00 14.90 14.33
CA PRO A 494 -15.20 15.27 13.14
C PRO A 494 -15.21 14.17 12.06
N GLU A 495 -15.00 12.92 12.44
CA GLU A 495 -14.97 11.80 11.49
C GLU A 495 -16.31 11.59 10.78
N LEU A 496 -17.43 11.70 11.50
CA LEU A 496 -18.76 11.63 10.89
C LEU A 496 -18.99 12.79 9.92
N ASN A 497 -18.55 14.01 10.28
CA ASN A 497 -18.60 15.16 9.39
C ASN A 497 -17.78 14.94 8.11
N HIS A 498 -16.62 14.29 8.21
CA HIS A 498 -15.79 13.96 7.06
C HIS A 498 -16.44 12.94 6.14
N VAL A 499 -17.12 11.93 6.69
CA VAL A 499 -17.90 10.98 5.88
C VAL A 499 -19.00 11.70 5.11
N VAL A 500 -19.78 12.57 5.77
CA VAL A 500 -20.82 13.36 5.11
C VAL A 500 -20.22 14.28 4.04
N GLY A 501 -19.14 14.99 4.37
CA GLY A 501 -18.44 15.87 3.42
C GLY A 501 -17.87 15.12 2.21
N ALA A 502 -17.36 13.90 2.41
CA ALA A 502 -16.89 13.04 1.33
C ALA A 502 -18.05 12.58 0.42
N LEU A 503 -19.17 12.14 1.00
CA LEU A 503 -20.37 11.76 0.25
C LEU A 503 -20.91 12.94 -0.58
N VAL A 504 -20.98 14.14 0.02
CA VAL A 504 -21.38 15.37 -0.70
C VAL A 504 -20.41 15.68 -1.83
N PHE A 505 -19.09 15.64 -1.56
CA PHE A 505 -18.07 15.90 -2.57
C PHE A 505 -18.17 14.92 -3.75
N GLU A 506 -18.26 13.62 -3.47
CA GLU A 506 -18.32 12.58 -4.49
C GLU A 506 -19.60 12.67 -5.31
N LEU A 507 -20.76 12.75 -4.64
CA LEU A 507 -22.06 12.84 -5.31
C LEU A 507 -22.25 14.17 -6.04
N SER A 508 -21.58 15.25 -5.65
CA SER A 508 -21.61 16.52 -6.40
C SER A 508 -21.01 16.40 -7.80
N LYS A 509 -20.16 15.39 -8.03
CA LYS A 509 -19.55 15.08 -9.32
C LYS A 509 -20.34 14.07 -10.15
N VAL A 510 -21.37 13.46 -9.57
CA VAL A 510 -22.31 12.59 -10.29
C VAL A 510 -23.29 13.45 -11.08
N SER A 511 -23.23 13.35 -12.40
CA SER A 511 -24.02 14.20 -13.29
C SER A 511 -25.52 13.81 -13.29
N ILE A 512 -25.83 12.53 -13.20
CA ILE A 512 -27.19 12.01 -13.28
C ILE A 512 -27.90 12.14 -11.92
N LYS A 513 -28.97 12.95 -11.90
CA LYS A 513 -29.77 13.21 -10.69
C LYS A 513 -30.38 11.93 -10.08
N ALA A 514 -30.87 11.02 -10.91
CA ALA A 514 -31.50 9.78 -10.45
C ALA A 514 -30.54 8.88 -9.65
N ILE A 515 -29.25 8.88 -10.00
CA ILE A 515 -28.23 8.14 -9.25
C ILE A 515 -28.07 8.74 -7.85
N ARG A 516 -27.96 10.07 -7.75
CA ARG A 516 -27.87 10.77 -6.46
C ARG A 516 -29.09 10.47 -5.57
N GLU A 517 -30.29 10.51 -6.15
CA GLU A 517 -31.53 10.13 -5.46
C GLU A 517 -31.51 8.67 -4.99
N ALA A 518 -31.07 7.75 -5.84
CA ALA A 518 -30.98 6.33 -5.47
C ALA A 518 -29.97 6.09 -4.33
N VAL A 519 -28.82 6.78 -4.33
CA VAL A 519 -27.86 6.71 -3.22
C VAL A 519 -28.47 7.28 -1.93
N LEU A 520 -29.15 8.43 -2.00
CA LEU A 520 -29.84 9.00 -0.83
C LEU A 520 -30.90 8.02 -0.29
N ALA A 521 -31.66 7.34 -1.15
CA ALA A 521 -32.63 6.32 -0.76
C ALA A 521 -31.97 5.14 -0.01
N GLN A 522 -30.75 4.75 -0.39
CA GLN A 522 -29.96 3.76 0.33
C GLN A 522 -29.47 4.28 1.69
N LEU A 523 -28.99 5.52 1.76
CA LEU A 523 -28.49 6.12 3.00
C LEU A 523 -29.58 6.19 4.08
N ARG A 524 -30.85 6.39 3.71
CA ARG A 524 -31.98 6.36 4.66
C ARG A 524 -32.12 5.05 5.42
N ASN A 525 -31.75 3.92 4.81
CA ASN A 525 -31.76 2.63 5.49
C ASN A 525 -30.61 2.49 6.50
N ILE A 526 -29.53 3.25 6.32
CA ILE A 526 -28.40 3.32 7.25
C ILE A 526 -28.73 4.29 8.38
N ASP A 527 -28.92 5.57 8.04
CA ASP A 527 -29.17 6.67 8.97
C ASP A 527 -29.84 7.87 8.26
N ASP A 528 -31.07 8.22 8.70
CA ASP A 528 -31.87 9.30 8.09
C ASP A 528 -31.26 10.69 8.32
N GLU A 529 -30.53 10.92 9.43
CA GLU A 529 -29.88 12.21 9.70
C GLU A 529 -28.71 12.41 8.75
N VAL A 530 -27.88 11.38 8.57
CA VAL A 530 -26.79 11.40 7.58
C VAL A 530 -27.33 11.59 6.17
N ALA A 531 -28.39 10.88 5.79
CA ALA A 531 -29.03 11.06 4.49
C ALA A 531 -29.48 12.51 4.27
N MET A 532 -30.13 13.12 5.26
CA MET A 532 -30.60 14.50 5.18
C MET A 532 -29.44 15.50 5.07
N ARG A 533 -28.36 15.31 5.83
CA ARG A 533 -27.16 16.16 5.74
C ARG A 533 -26.51 16.09 4.37
N VAL A 534 -26.37 14.89 3.80
CA VAL A 534 -25.87 14.73 2.43
C VAL A 534 -26.80 15.40 1.41
N ALA A 535 -28.12 15.25 1.56
CA ALA A 535 -29.10 15.91 0.68
C ALA A 535 -28.99 17.45 0.76
N ASN A 536 -28.88 18.01 1.95
CA ASN A 536 -28.68 19.45 2.17
C ASN A 536 -27.38 19.94 1.50
N GLY A 537 -26.27 19.22 1.68
CA GLY A 537 -25.00 19.55 1.03
C GLY A 537 -25.04 19.48 -0.52
N LEU A 538 -25.95 18.68 -1.08
CA LEU A 538 -26.21 18.60 -2.52
C LEU A 538 -27.29 19.60 -3.01
N GLY A 539 -27.89 20.39 -2.12
CA GLY A 539 -28.99 21.30 -2.44
C GLY A 539 -30.30 20.58 -2.79
N MET A 540 -30.57 19.43 -2.16
CA MET A 540 -31.77 18.62 -2.36
C MET A 540 -32.71 18.72 -1.15
N ASP A 541 -33.77 19.54 -1.25
CA ASP A 541 -34.68 19.87 -0.13
C ASP A 541 -35.56 18.70 0.35
N LYS A 542 -35.61 17.59 -0.40
CA LYS A 542 -36.44 16.43 -0.09
C LYS A 542 -35.66 15.15 -0.29
N LEU A 543 -35.72 14.30 0.73
CA LEU A 543 -35.26 12.92 0.60
C LEU A 543 -36.23 12.10 -0.24
N PRO A 544 -35.74 11.20 -1.11
CA PRO A 544 -36.56 10.18 -1.75
C PRO A 544 -37.05 9.16 -0.72
N ASP A 545 -38.00 8.30 -1.10
CA ASP A 545 -38.38 7.15 -0.28
C ASP A 545 -37.17 6.24 -0.02
N ALA A 546 -37.12 5.62 1.16
CA ALA A 546 -36.06 4.68 1.50
C ALA A 546 -36.09 3.49 0.52
N ALA A 547 -34.91 3.05 0.08
CA ALA A 547 -34.81 1.93 -0.84
C ALA A 547 -35.37 0.64 -0.21
N PRO A 548 -35.97 -0.29 -0.98
CA PRO A 548 -36.39 -1.57 -0.44
C PRO A 548 -35.23 -2.34 0.21
N ALA A 549 -35.41 -2.78 1.44
CA ALA A 549 -34.41 -3.54 2.19
C ALA A 549 -34.81 -5.01 2.30
N ALA A 550 -33.94 -5.94 1.87
CA ALA A 550 -34.18 -7.38 1.99
C ALA A 550 -34.28 -7.84 3.45
N ARG A 551 -33.44 -7.25 4.32
CA ARG A 551 -33.55 -7.34 5.78
C ARG A 551 -33.52 -5.93 6.37
N LYS A 552 -34.37 -5.71 7.38
CA LYS A 552 -34.34 -4.47 8.16
C LYS A 552 -33.02 -4.41 8.95
N ALA A 553 -32.42 -3.23 9.01
CA ALA A 553 -31.24 -3.00 9.85
C ALA A 553 -31.51 -3.40 11.30
N VAL A 554 -30.62 -4.19 11.87
CA VAL A 554 -30.52 -4.51 13.29
C VAL A 554 -29.70 -3.41 13.96
N ASP A 555 -30.12 -2.99 15.15
CA ASP A 555 -29.35 -2.00 15.90
C ASP A 555 -28.17 -2.67 16.63
N LEU A 556 -27.00 -2.64 16.01
CA LEU A 556 -25.76 -3.17 16.58
C LEU A 556 -25.10 -2.13 17.50
N PRO A 557 -24.45 -2.56 18.60
CA PRO A 557 -23.73 -1.65 19.48
C PRO A 557 -22.57 -0.97 18.73
N PRO A 558 -22.31 0.33 18.97
CA PRO A 558 -21.12 0.98 18.43
C PRO A 558 -19.83 0.27 18.85
N SER A 559 -18.84 0.25 17.95
CA SER A 559 -17.50 -0.32 18.17
C SER A 559 -16.46 0.82 18.09
N PRO A 560 -16.05 1.40 19.24
CA PRO A 560 -15.07 2.48 19.28
C PRO A 560 -13.75 2.17 18.57
N ALA A 561 -13.35 0.89 18.47
CA ALA A 561 -12.15 0.47 17.76
C ALA A 561 -12.12 0.89 16.28
N LEU A 562 -13.30 1.11 15.66
CA LEU A 562 -13.40 1.48 14.25
C LEU A 562 -13.01 2.95 13.99
N ALA A 563 -13.18 3.83 14.99
CA ALA A 563 -12.90 5.26 14.90
C ALA A 563 -11.43 5.57 15.19
N ILE A 564 -10.77 6.30 14.30
CA ILE A 564 -9.37 6.74 14.43
C ILE A 564 -9.21 7.64 15.66
N LEU A 565 -10.09 8.64 15.80
CA LEU A 565 -9.95 9.67 16.85
C LEU A 565 -10.38 9.19 18.25
N LYS A 566 -10.91 7.97 18.37
CA LYS A 566 -11.19 7.33 19.67
C LYS A 566 -10.02 6.50 20.18
N HIS A 567 -9.01 6.25 19.35
CA HIS A 567 -7.71 5.73 19.83
C HIS A 567 -6.94 6.84 20.52
N ALA A 568 -6.02 6.46 21.41
CA ALA A 568 -5.10 7.41 22.02
C ALA A 568 -4.25 8.07 20.93
N THR A 569 -4.05 9.39 21.03
CA THR A 569 -3.14 10.13 20.16
C THR A 569 -1.76 9.46 20.17
N PRO A 570 -1.23 9.06 19.00
CA PRO A 570 0.06 8.36 18.96
C PRO A 570 1.23 9.26 19.40
N ALA A 571 2.38 8.64 19.68
CA ALA A 571 3.60 9.40 19.91
C ALA A 571 4.07 10.15 18.64
N PRO A 572 4.82 11.26 18.76
CA PRO A 572 5.38 11.99 17.61
C PRO A 572 6.29 11.17 16.69
N LYS A 573 6.76 10.01 17.14
CA LYS A 573 7.67 9.12 16.40
C LYS A 573 7.17 8.88 14.97
N GLY A 574 8.08 9.01 14.01
CA GLY A 574 7.85 8.78 12.60
C GLY A 574 7.11 9.92 11.86
N ARG A 575 6.76 11.03 12.51
CA ARG A 575 6.19 12.22 11.87
C ARG A 575 7.28 13.18 11.36
N LYS A 576 6.87 14.16 10.54
CA LYS A 576 7.74 15.17 9.93
C LYS A 576 7.40 16.57 10.44
N LEU A 577 8.38 17.27 11.01
CA LEU A 577 8.32 18.69 11.35
C LEU A 577 8.91 19.53 10.22
N GLY A 578 8.15 20.46 9.66
CA GLY A 578 8.67 21.45 8.70
C GLY A 578 9.07 22.74 9.42
N ILE A 579 10.28 23.25 9.21
CA ILE A 579 10.73 24.53 9.78
C ILE A 579 11.01 25.51 8.65
N LEU A 580 10.11 26.47 8.44
CA LEU A 580 10.34 27.61 7.56
C LEU A 580 11.28 28.60 8.23
N VAL A 581 12.51 28.67 7.73
CA VAL A 581 13.59 29.53 8.21
C VAL A 581 13.81 30.69 7.24
N GLY A 582 13.60 31.91 7.72
CA GLY A 582 13.99 33.15 7.04
C GLY A 582 15.24 33.78 7.67
N ASP A 583 15.91 34.68 6.94
CA ASP A 583 17.11 35.38 7.42
C ASP A 583 16.90 36.04 8.80
N GLY A 584 17.93 35.93 9.64
CA GLY A 584 17.95 36.37 11.03
C GLY A 584 17.18 35.48 12.00
N ALA A 585 16.74 34.28 11.60
CA ALA A 585 16.13 33.31 12.52
C ALA A 585 17.10 32.95 13.67
N ASP A 586 16.55 32.76 14.87
CA ASP A 586 17.34 32.43 16.06
C ASP A 586 17.95 31.02 15.93
N ALA A 587 19.28 30.94 15.88
CA ALA A 587 20.01 29.69 15.70
C ALA A 587 19.76 28.69 16.84
N ALA A 588 19.62 29.17 18.08
CA ALA A 588 19.36 28.32 19.23
C ALA A 588 17.96 27.70 19.18
N VAL A 589 16.97 28.46 18.68
CA VAL A 589 15.61 27.97 18.47
C VAL A 589 15.57 26.88 17.41
N VAL A 590 16.17 27.11 16.24
CA VAL A 590 16.18 26.12 15.16
C VAL A 590 16.83 24.83 15.62
N LYS A 591 17.98 24.93 16.31
CA LYS A 591 18.66 23.77 16.89
C LYS A 591 17.80 23.05 17.92
N ALA A 592 17.12 23.77 18.82
CA ALA A 592 16.26 23.16 19.83
C ALA A 592 15.09 22.39 19.21
N LEU A 593 14.49 22.90 18.13
CA LEU A 593 13.44 22.20 17.38
C LEU A 593 13.94 20.92 16.71
N GLN A 594 15.11 20.97 16.07
CA GLN A 594 15.73 19.80 15.46
C GLN A 594 16.07 18.72 16.50
N ASP A 595 16.67 19.13 17.63
CA ASP A 595 17.05 18.21 18.71
C ASP A 595 15.83 17.57 19.38
N GLU A 596 14.78 18.35 19.63
CA GLU A 596 13.54 17.85 20.23
C GLU A 596 12.81 16.88 19.27
N ALA A 597 12.70 17.23 17.98
CA ALA A 597 12.12 16.34 16.97
C ALA A 597 12.89 15.00 16.90
N ARG A 598 14.22 15.05 16.84
CA ARG A 598 15.08 13.86 16.84
C ARG A 598 14.89 13.03 18.11
N THR A 599 14.82 13.67 19.27
CA THR A 599 14.60 13.01 20.56
C THR A 599 13.25 12.29 20.59
N ALA A 600 12.22 12.87 19.99
CA ALA A 600 10.90 12.27 19.86
C ALA A 600 10.80 11.21 18.74
N GLY A 601 11.88 10.95 18.00
CA GLY A 601 11.91 10.03 16.86
C GLY A 601 11.16 10.52 15.63
N ALA A 602 10.99 11.85 15.50
CA ALA A 602 10.45 12.52 14.32
C ALA A 602 11.58 13.05 13.43
N SER A 603 11.31 13.20 12.14
CA SER A 603 12.23 13.87 11.22
C SER A 603 11.95 15.37 11.16
N CYS A 604 12.98 16.17 10.88
CA CYS A 604 12.87 17.60 10.66
C CYS A 604 13.30 17.93 9.24
N VAL A 605 12.63 18.88 8.60
CA VAL A 605 12.95 19.39 7.27
C VAL A 605 13.03 20.90 7.33
N ILE A 606 14.18 21.45 6.97
CA ILE A 606 14.43 22.89 6.87
C ILE A 606 13.93 23.39 5.51
N VAL A 607 13.02 24.35 5.56
CA VAL A 607 12.44 25.00 4.38
C VAL A 607 12.88 26.46 4.36
N SER A 608 13.28 26.97 3.20
CA SER A 608 13.59 28.39 3.04
C SER A 608 13.22 28.88 1.63
N GLN A 609 13.25 30.19 1.39
CA GLN A 609 12.96 30.74 0.05
C GLN A 609 13.93 30.24 -1.02
N LYS A 610 15.13 29.78 -0.62
CA LYS A 610 16.21 29.28 -1.48
C LYS A 610 16.83 28.02 -0.86
N VAL A 611 17.29 27.08 -1.70
CA VAL A 611 17.99 25.86 -1.24
C VAL A 611 19.34 26.16 -0.57
N GLY A 612 19.99 27.26 -0.96
CA GLY A 612 21.18 27.76 -0.26
C GLY A 612 20.93 28.17 1.20
N GLY A 613 19.65 28.24 1.60
CA GLY A 613 19.26 28.44 2.99
C GLY A 613 19.10 29.89 3.41
N ALA A 614 19.21 30.09 4.73
CA ALA A 614 19.09 31.40 5.37
C ALA A 614 20.27 31.65 6.33
N THR A 615 20.65 32.91 6.48
CA THR A 615 21.65 33.34 7.47
C THR A 615 20.96 33.47 8.83
N LEU A 616 21.44 32.74 9.83
CA LEU A 616 20.88 32.73 11.19
C LEU A 616 21.40 33.91 12.03
N SER A 617 20.83 34.10 13.22
CA SER A 617 21.17 35.19 14.15
C SER A 617 22.62 35.18 14.63
N ASP A 618 23.31 34.04 14.56
CA ASP A 618 24.73 33.89 14.91
C ASP A 618 25.68 34.09 13.72
N GLY A 619 25.15 34.42 12.54
CA GLY A 619 25.88 34.63 11.30
C GLY A 619 26.19 33.36 10.50
N SER A 620 25.80 32.18 11.00
CA SER A 620 25.94 30.94 10.23
C SER A 620 24.90 30.85 9.11
N VAL A 621 25.25 30.17 8.02
CA VAL A 621 24.31 29.86 6.92
C VAL A 621 23.80 28.44 7.11
N LEU A 622 22.49 28.30 7.28
CA LEU A 622 21.82 27.00 7.38
C LEU A 622 21.22 26.64 6.03
N PRO A 623 21.78 25.68 5.26
CA PRO A 623 21.19 25.22 4.01
C PRO A 623 19.79 24.66 4.26
N ALA A 624 18.91 24.81 3.26
CA ALA A 624 17.55 24.26 3.34
C ALA A 624 17.50 22.90 2.65
N ASP A 625 16.75 21.97 3.24
CA ASP A 625 16.42 20.69 2.63
C ASP A 625 15.44 20.87 1.46
N GLY A 626 14.61 21.93 1.52
CA GLY A 626 13.60 22.23 0.52
C GLY A 626 13.42 23.73 0.27
N GLN A 627 13.13 24.07 -0.98
CA GLN A 627 12.72 25.42 -1.35
C GLN A 627 11.23 25.61 -1.08
N LEU A 628 10.83 26.75 -0.51
CA LEU A 628 9.49 27.01 0.03
C LEU A 628 8.35 26.69 -0.95
N ALA A 629 8.43 27.11 -2.20
CA ALA A 629 7.39 26.84 -3.19
C ALA A 629 7.36 25.35 -3.61
N GLY A 630 8.51 24.67 -3.60
CA GLY A 630 8.62 23.23 -3.86
C GLY A 630 8.38 22.34 -2.63
N THR A 631 8.15 22.91 -1.45
CA THR A 631 8.06 22.18 -0.17
C THR A 631 6.94 22.76 0.70
N PRO A 632 5.67 22.67 0.23
CA PRO A 632 4.52 23.26 0.91
C PRO A 632 4.20 22.57 2.23
N SER A 633 3.44 23.22 3.11
CA SER A 633 3.19 22.71 4.47
C SER A 633 2.38 21.41 4.53
N LEU A 634 1.72 21.03 3.44
CA LEU A 634 0.92 19.81 3.33
C LEU A 634 1.73 18.51 3.39
N ILE A 635 3.06 18.55 3.23
CA ILE A 635 3.93 17.38 3.40
C ILE A 635 4.34 17.11 4.86
N PHE A 636 4.08 18.05 5.77
CA PHE A 636 4.49 17.99 7.18
C PHE A 636 3.31 17.71 8.11
N ASP A 637 3.59 17.23 9.31
CA ASP A 637 2.57 17.00 10.33
C ASP A 637 2.32 18.24 11.20
N ALA A 638 3.37 19.02 11.46
CA ALA A 638 3.33 20.34 12.07
C ALA A 638 4.37 21.24 11.40
N VAL A 639 4.22 22.55 11.56
CA VAL A 639 5.17 23.50 10.99
C VAL A 639 5.62 24.56 11.99
N VAL A 640 6.82 25.10 11.77
CA VAL A 640 7.33 26.27 12.48
C VAL A 640 7.69 27.35 11.47
N ILE A 641 7.35 28.60 11.78
CA ILE A 641 7.78 29.78 11.01
C ILE A 641 8.67 30.63 11.92
N THR A 642 9.97 30.62 11.63
CA THR A 642 10.98 31.35 12.41
C THR A 642 11.85 32.21 11.49
N THR A 643 12.06 33.46 11.90
CA THR A 643 12.77 34.46 11.10
C THR A 643 13.13 35.67 11.96
N GLY A 644 14.18 36.39 11.55
CA GLY A 644 14.47 37.74 12.03
C GLY A 644 13.66 38.79 11.29
N LYS A 645 14.07 40.05 11.41
CA LYS A 645 13.36 41.18 10.77
C LYS A 645 13.43 41.11 9.25
N GLU A 646 14.61 40.90 8.69
CA GLU A 646 14.85 40.88 7.24
C GLU A 646 14.14 39.71 6.57
N GLY A 647 14.23 38.50 7.12
CA GLY A 647 13.50 37.36 6.58
C GLY A 647 11.98 37.52 6.69
N TYR A 648 11.46 38.13 7.77
CA TYR A 648 10.03 38.46 7.86
C TYR A 648 9.60 39.43 6.75
N GLU A 649 10.37 40.49 6.49
CA GLU A 649 10.08 41.46 5.43
C GLU A 649 10.08 40.81 4.04
N ALA A 650 10.94 39.82 3.83
CA ALA A 650 10.96 39.02 2.60
C ALA A 650 9.77 38.03 2.49
N LEU A 651 9.30 37.48 3.60
CA LEU A 651 8.25 36.44 3.61
C LEU A 651 6.82 37.00 3.66
N ILE A 652 6.58 38.16 4.28
CA ILE A 652 5.21 38.66 4.55
C ILE A 652 4.39 38.97 3.27
N ASN A 653 5.06 39.18 2.14
CA ASN A 653 4.43 39.39 0.83
C ASN A 653 4.68 38.24 -0.15
N ASP A 654 5.39 37.19 0.27
CA ASP A 654 5.63 36.00 -0.54
C ASP A 654 4.37 35.12 -0.55
N PRO A 655 3.74 34.89 -1.72
CA PRO A 655 2.56 34.03 -1.82
C PRO A 655 2.78 32.63 -1.25
N ALA A 656 3.97 32.05 -1.43
CA ALA A 656 4.28 30.71 -0.95
C ALA A 656 4.36 30.66 0.59
N ALA A 657 4.84 31.73 1.24
CA ALA A 657 4.89 31.81 2.70
C ALA A 657 3.48 31.98 3.31
N LEU A 658 2.64 32.80 2.67
CA LEU A 658 1.24 32.98 3.07
C LEU A 658 0.46 31.68 2.89
N GLU A 659 0.63 30.98 1.78
CA GLU A 659 0.01 29.68 1.52
C GLU A 659 0.50 28.62 2.52
N PHE A 660 1.80 28.56 2.80
CA PHE A 660 2.38 27.65 3.78
C PHE A 660 1.70 27.78 5.15
N ALA A 661 1.51 29.01 5.62
CA ALA A 661 0.82 29.32 6.88
C ALA A 661 -0.68 29.01 6.81
N ALA A 662 -1.37 29.43 5.74
CA ALA A 662 -2.80 29.22 5.53
C ALA A 662 -3.17 27.72 5.49
N LEU A 663 -2.41 26.92 4.75
CA LEU A 663 -2.65 25.49 4.61
C LEU A 663 -2.38 24.77 5.94
N ALA A 664 -1.29 25.09 6.63
CA ALA A 664 -1.04 24.50 7.96
C ALA A 664 -2.16 24.82 8.96
N TRP A 665 -2.65 26.05 8.96
CA TRP A 665 -3.78 26.46 9.80
C TRP A 665 -5.07 25.75 9.42
N SER A 666 -5.46 25.81 8.15
CA SER A 666 -6.71 25.23 7.66
C SER A 666 -6.72 23.71 7.76
N HIS A 667 -5.56 23.05 7.64
CA HIS A 667 -5.40 21.62 7.85
C HIS A 667 -5.18 21.26 9.32
N LEU A 668 -5.55 22.15 10.26
CA LEU A 668 -5.61 21.85 11.69
C LEU A 668 -4.26 21.45 12.31
N LYS A 669 -3.13 21.79 11.68
CA LYS A 669 -1.80 21.43 12.17
C LYS A 669 -1.41 22.31 13.36
N ALA A 670 -0.45 21.83 14.15
CA ALA A 670 0.26 22.68 15.09
C ALA A 670 1.20 23.65 14.34
N LEU A 671 1.26 24.89 14.81
CA LEU A 671 2.11 25.95 14.27
C LEU A 671 2.97 26.55 15.40
N GLY A 672 4.29 26.50 15.28
CA GLY A 672 5.19 27.30 16.11
C GLY A 672 5.56 28.60 15.40
N LEU A 673 5.36 29.76 16.02
CA LEU A 673 5.46 31.06 15.33
C LEU A 673 6.40 32.02 16.04
N CYS A 674 7.31 32.66 15.30
CA CYS A 674 7.93 33.92 15.76
C CYS A 674 6.95 35.10 15.67
N PRO A 675 7.26 36.27 16.24
CA PRO A 675 6.43 37.46 16.07
C PRO A 675 6.18 37.82 14.59
N GLY A 676 7.16 37.59 13.71
CA GLY A 676 6.98 37.73 12.25
C GLY A 676 6.08 36.64 11.67
N GLY A 677 6.27 35.39 12.07
CA GLY A 677 5.43 34.25 11.67
C GLY A 677 3.97 34.41 12.07
N ARG A 678 3.69 34.97 13.25
CA ARG A 678 2.33 35.34 13.70
C ARG A 678 1.67 36.31 12.72
N LYS A 679 2.40 37.36 12.30
CA LYS A 679 1.89 38.33 11.32
C LYS A 679 1.67 37.72 9.93
N ILE A 680 2.54 36.79 9.52
CA ILE A 680 2.35 36.02 8.27
C ILE A 680 1.05 35.21 8.36
N LEU A 681 0.84 34.50 9.47
CA LEU A 681 -0.38 33.74 9.71
C LEU A 681 -1.63 34.63 9.74
N ASP A 682 -1.59 35.77 10.43
CA ASP A 682 -2.69 36.74 10.48
C ASP A 682 -3.07 37.23 9.07
N LYS A 683 -2.06 37.58 8.27
CA LYS A 683 -2.26 37.99 6.87
C LYS A 683 -2.79 36.86 5.98
N ALA A 684 -2.49 35.62 6.34
CA ALA A 684 -2.99 34.41 5.71
C ALA A 684 -4.39 33.99 6.23
N ASN A 685 -5.09 34.86 6.97
CA ASN A 685 -6.39 34.62 7.61
C ASN A 685 -6.39 33.47 8.63
N GLY A 686 -5.25 33.22 9.28
CA GLY A 686 -5.15 32.29 10.40
C GLY A 686 -5.51 32.93 11.75
N GLY A 687 -5.87 32.10 12.72
CA GLY A 687 -6.31 32.49 14.05
C GLY A 687 -5.33 32.09 15.15
N GLN A 688 -5.77 32.18 16.41
CA GLN A 688 -5.01 31.76 17.60
C GLN A 688 -5.84 30.73 18.38
N ASP A 689 -5.22 29.62 18.74
CA ASP A 689 -5.78 28.56 19.57
C ASP A 689 -4.66 27.81 20.34
N ALA A 690 -5.00 26.66 20.95
CA ALA A 690 -4.06 25.84 21.71
C ALA A 690 -2.98 25.13 20.86
N PHE A 691 -3.08 25.20 19.53
CA PHE A 691 -2.15 24.62 18.56
C PHE A 691 -1.30 25.70 17.85
N THR A 692 -1.53 26.98 18.11
CA THR A 692 -0.63 28.08 17.73
C THR A 692 0.26 28.46 18.91
N LEU A 693 1.51 28.04 18.82
CA LEU A 693 2.51 28.09 19.89
C LEU A 693 3.60 29.10 19.56
N ASP A 694 4.35 29.52 20.58
CA ASP A 694 5.60 30.25 20.37
C ASP A 694 6.63 29.29 19.76
N HIS A 695 7.42 29.72 18.76
CA HIS A 695 8.44 28.86 18.16
C HIS A 695 9.49 28.35 19.18
N LYS A 696 9.64 29.03 20.32
CA LYS A 696 10.58 28.64 21.39
C LYS A 696 10.07 27.44 22.17
N ASP A 697 8.77 27.14 22.12
CA ASP A 697 8.18 25.95 22.74
C ASP A 697 8.33 24.72 21.83
N ALA A 698 9.58 24.32 21.61
CA ALA A 698 9.91 23.16 20.78
C ALA A 698 9.18 21.88 21.25
N LYS A 699 9.11 21.69 22.57
CA LYS A 699 8.41 20.56 23.20
C LYS A 699 6.91 20.58 22.89
N GLY A 700 6.26 21.73 23.06
CA GLY A 700 4.84 21.86 22.77
C GLY A 700 4.48 21.61 21.31
N VAL A 701 5.32 22.06 20.37
CA VAL A 701 5.12 21.83 18.93
C VAL A 701 5.32 20.36 18.59
N VAL A 702 6.45 19.77 19.01
CA VAL A 702 6.81 18.37 18.71
C VAL A 702 5.80 17.40 19.32
N ALA A 703 5.30 17.67 20.53
CA ALA A 703 4.28 16.84 21.18
C ALA A 703 2.97 16.75 20.39
N ARG A 704 2.69 17.71 19.49
CA ARG A 704 1.46 17.77 18.68
C ARG A 704 1.65 17.29 17.24
N LEU A 705 2.82 16.77 16.87
CA LEU A 705 3.05 16.21 15.52
C LEU A 705 2.08 15.08 15.17
N ALA A 706 1.61 14.31 16.16
CA ALA A 706 0.68 13.21 15.93
C ALA A 706 -0.80 13.63 16.03
N ASP A 707 -1.09 14.92 16.22
CA ASP A 707 -2.43 15.43 16.53
C ASP A 707 -2.86 16.55 15.59
N ARG A 708 -4.15 16.90 15.64
CA ARG A 708 -4.76 18.00 14.91
C ARG A 708 -5.68 18.81 15.83
N ALA A 709 -5.79 20.10 15.56
CA ALA A 709 -6.68 21.01 16.27
C ALA A 709 -8.14 20.80 15.86
N TRP A 710 -8.78 19.69 16.24
CA TRP A 710 -10.13 19.34 15.81
C TRP A 710 -11.19 20.40 16.18
N ASP A 711 -11.01 21.11 17.30
CA ASP A 711 -11.89 22.22 17.70
C ASP A 711 -11.84 23.41 16.72
N ARG A 712 -10.73 23.58 15.99
CA ARG A 712 -10.56 24.63 14.96
C ARG A 712 -11.44 24.35 13.74
N GLU A 713 -11.78 23.09 13.49
CA GLU A 713 -12.46 22.68 12.26
C GLU A 713 -13.85 23.31 12.12
N GLU A 714 -14.62 23.41 13.21
CA GLU A 714 -16.01 23.91 13.17
C GLU A 714 -16.08 25.36 12.66
N GLY A 715 -15.04 26.17 12.91
CA GLY A 715 -14.94 27.54 12.39
C GLY A 715 -14.43 27.64 10.95
N LEU A 716 -13.83 26.58 10.40
CA LEU A 716 -13.24 26.54 9.06
C LEU A 716 -14.11 25.80 8.04
N ARG A 717 -14.78 24.74 8.49
CA ARG A 717 -15.63 23.85 7.71
C ARG A 717 -16.91 23.64 8.52
N PRO A 718 -17.92 24.50 8.34
CA PRO A 718 -19.23 24.27 8.94
C PRO A 718 -19.71 22.87 8.59
N ALA A 719 -20.32 22.18 9.56
CA ALA A 719 -20.80 20.82 9.33
C ALA A 719 -21.74 20.79 8.11
N PRO A 720 -21.45 19.93 7.11
CA PRO A 720 -22.32 19.77 5.95
C PRO A 720 -23.66 19.16 6.33
#